data_AF-A0A6A6V5A5-F1
#
_entry.id   AF-A0A6A6V5A5-F1
#
_cell.length_a   1.000
_cell.length_b   1.000
_cell.length_c   1.000
_cell.angle_alpha   90.00
_cell.angle_beta   90.00
_cell.angle_gamma   90.00
#
_symmetry.space_group_name_H-M   'P 1'
#
loop_
_entity.id
_entity.type
_entity.pdbx_description
1 polymer ?
#
loop_
_entity_poly.entity_id
_entity_poly.type
_entity_poly.pdbx_seq_one_letter_code
_entity_poly.pdbx_strand_id
1 'polypeptide(L)'
;MFVLERPVAWVLVVASALLLSVFLQRLCKSVYQYEPPRLPWGNVRTLFQHIPGLVTRRLVYFNDIASKWQKPIFTIDIFGTPIYIVASTEYLNSIQRQSRLFSFRFFVGYFAPRIVGGNKRTLESFIANIHGDPEKPENMLSKGEKLTRKAMASQNGAEMTSTAVQLFIDRITATSEQSFDAPVDLWEWVRHEVTLSSTGAMYGPYNPYKDPKVEQGFWLRGRRMFIDQVLWLGVTSSLPKSIVSRLLSGFNARETVVQALSNYFHAGQHHYASHLTRTQHPCFAEHLDFSEVARFEVANALGAVGTSAPAAFWVLYHLFSDPVLLERARKQADSAMMSDSIEDGAEKVKTKVVDLRKISDAPLFLSLVEEVLRYRSEMIGVRVVMEDGFLTGNEESYRVRKGGIVVIPNREIHREKSAWGDDAHMFVADRFCTDTPRKAFRAFGNGPTACCGRQFATRHIASFAALMVTLFDLVPVDDPCGRWTDPGMDSRVIRRDGLVQAHALPPAESAVHEGDLNAASPDTHLGLSKSQLFEGPRNLGNHWQNQTGHDAAINGQFVPRRVSDEVYEAMRQKGCNFMQAMSKTDAEAAWWVQKTGSAESAFQKVEAWGYAFYTVEDFRYGAPEYEEAYEALGLDPDKELGGGDKGPNKVVGIRHERETVHDGVQYRPTKAYFETIVNPEDGVIMAWMPFGAAHMAQVQKPPVTVLPKLKNWSDIAFLSWKSQGGGKNLKYVWRAQISNEFTEGLLGRALSEHPNGRRANKNGIPFDNLECDHDYSWDRRVEFSTTDTGGLVLLASPNGRGAAHLLLEHKATFGDKATIGKVSFFCSGDWEQNLLFHVYPNGI
;
A
#
# COMPACT_ATOMS: atom_id res chain seq x y z
N MET A 1 -63.01 -17.10 -22.93
CA MET A 1 -62.86 -17.72 -21.59
C MET A 1 -61.38 -18.00 -21.40
N PHE A 2 -60.68 -17.11 -20.70
CA PHE A 2 -59.23 -16.95 -20.77
C PHE A 2 -58.48 -18.12 -20.10
N VAL A 3 -57.60 -18.73 -20.88
CA VAL A 3 -56.49 -19.58 -20.41
C VAL A 3 -55.49 -18.65 -19.73
N LEU A 4 -55.47 -18.63 -18.40
CA LEU A 4 -54.38 -18.01 -17.64
C LEU A 4 -53.12 -18.86 -17.86
N GLU A 5 -52.10 -18.22 -18.43
CA GLU A 5 -50.80 -18.81 -18.75
C GLU A 5 -50.16 -19.46 -17.50
N ARG A 6 -49.74 -20.72 -17.65
CA ARG A 6 -49.05 -21.54 -16.64
C ARG A 6 -47.93 -20.84 -15.81
N PRO A 7 -47.14 -19.86 -16.32
CA PRO A 7 -46.20 -19.11 -15.48
C PRO A 7 -46.85 -18.26 -14.39
N VAL A 8 -48.04 -17.68 -14.60
CA VAL A 8 -48.69 -16.78 -13.63
C VAL A 8 -49.21 -17.55 -12.42
N ALA A 9 -49.75 -18.75 -12.64
CA ALA A 9 -50.19 -19.64 -11.56
C ALA A 9 -49.02 -20.10 -10.67
N TRP A 10 -47.86 -20.38 -11.26
CA TRP A 10 -46.65 -20.72 -10.50
C TRP A 10 -46.11 -19.54 -9.69
N VAL A 11 -46.09 -18.34 -10.27
CA VAL A 11 -45.69 -17.12 -9.55
C VAL A 11 -46.64 -16.84 -8.38
N LEU A 12 -47.94 -17.03 -8.55
CA LEU A 12 -48.93 -16.86 -7.48
C LEU A 12 -48.83 -17.94 -6.39
N VAL A 13 -48.54 -19.19 -6.74
CA VAL A 13 -48.31 -20.28 -5.77
C VAL A 13 -47.03 -20.02 -4.97
N VAL A 14 -45.94 -19.61 -5.62
CA VAL A 14 -44.68 -19.27 -4.95
C VAL A 14 -44.84 -18.03 -4.07
N ALA A 15 -45.53 -16.99 -4.55
CA ALA A 15 -45.82 -15.79 -3.77
C ALA A 15 -46.72 -16.10 -2.57
N SER A 16 -47.73 -16.96 -2.73
CA SER A 16 -48.61 -17.39 -1.65
C SER A 16 -47.89 -18.26 -0.63
N ALA A 17 -47.00 -19.17 -1.06
CA ALA A 17 -46.16 -19.97 -0.19
C ALA A 17 -45.12 -19.11 0.57
N LEU A 18 -44.59 -18.06 -0.06
CA LEU A 18 -43.70 -17.07 0.58
C LEU A 18 -44.45 -16.19 1.58
N LEU A 19 -45.66 -15.74 1.25
CA LEU A 19 -46.50 -14.98 2.18
C LEU A 19 -46.94 -15.84 3.36
N LEU A 20 -47.27 -17.11 3.11
CA LEU A 20 -47.59 -18.09 4.15
C LEU A 20 -46.37 -18.41 5.01
N SER A 21 -45.16 -18.53 4.43
CA SER A 21 -43.94 -18.75 5.22
C SER A 21 -43.57 -17.53 6.05
N VAL A 22 -43.74 -16.30 5.54
CA VAL A 22 -43.57 -15.06 6.31
C VAL A 22 -44.60 -14.94 7.42
N PHE A 23 -45.85 -15.31 7.16
CA PHE A 23 -46.94 -15.33 8.14
C PHE A 23 -46.69 -16.38 9.23
N LEU A 24 -46.29 -17.60 8.85
CA LEU A 24 -45.91 -18.67 9.77
C LEU A 24 -44.63 -18.33 10.56
N GLN A 25 -43.66 -17.64 9.97
CA GLN A 25 -42.47 -17.13 10.68
C GLN A 25 -42.81 -16.04 11.69
N ARG A 26 -43.82 -15.19 11.40
CA ARG A 26 -44.34 -14.20 12.35
C ARG A 26 -45.11 -14.85 13.51
N LEU A 27 -45.85 -15.93 13.24
CA LEU A 27 -46.54 -16.73 14.26
C LEU A 27 -45.57 -17.58 15.09
N CYS A 28 -44.49 -18.08 14.47
CA CYS A 28 -43.38 -18.76 15.12
C CYS A 28 -42.29 -17.81 15.65
N LYS A 29 -42.67 -16.60 16.11
CA LYS A 29 -41.83 -15.84 17.07
C LYS A 29 -41.78 -16.64 18.38
N SER A 30 -41.02 -17.72 18.35
CA SER A 30 -40.75 -18.46 19.55
C SER A 30 -39.92 -17.58 20.48
N VAL A 31 -40.51 -17.31 21.63
CA VAL A 31 -39.91 -16.76 22.84
C VAL A 31 -38.93 -17.83 23.37
N TYR A 32 -37.80 -18.01 22.71
CA TYR A 32 -36.69 -18.78 23.30
C TYR A 32 -35.76 -17.78 23.97
N GLN A 33 -35.84 -17.74 25.30
CA GLN A 33 -34.88 -17.03 26.13
C GLN A 33 -33.47 -17.54 25.78
N TYR A 34 -32.48 -16.63 25.73
CA TYR A 34 -31.04 -16.92 25.54
C TYR A 34 -30.54 -17.21 24.11
N GLU A 35 -31.26 -16.89 23.03
CA GLU A 35 -30.64 -16.83 21.69
C GLU A 35 -29.80 -15.55 21.49
N PRO A 36 -28.77 -15.58 20.62
CA PRO A 36 -28.04 -14.36 20.31
C PRO A 36 -28.98 -13.26 19.80
N PRO A 37 -28.71 -11.99 20.12
CA PRO A 37 -29.59 -10.89 19.76
C PRO A 37 -29.84 -10.85 18.25
N ARG A 38 -31.11 -10.95 17.84
CA ARG A 38 -31.50 -10.75 16.44
C ARG A 38 -31.51 -9.26 16.13
N LEU A 39 -30.84 -8.85 15.06
CA LEU A 39 -30.82 -7.45 14.66
C LEU A 39 -32.24 -6.94 14.28
N PRO A 40 -32.64 -5.72 14.70
CA PRO A 40 -34.02 -5.21 14.58
C PRO A 40 -34.52 -5.02 13.13
N TRP A 41 -35.84 -5.11 12.95
CA TRP A 41 -36.57 -5.54 11.74
C TRP A 41 -37.41 -4.44 11.06
N GLY A 42 -37.66 -4.58 9.74
CA GLY A 42 -38.68 -3.78 9.01
C GLY A 42 -39.23 -4.45 7.73
N ASN A 43 -40.36 -5.18 7.85
CA ASN A 43 -41.24 -5.71 6.76
C ASN A 43 -40.63 -6.66 5.70
N VAL A 44 -41.46 -7.15 4.75
CA VAL A 44 -41.21 -8.19 3.71
C VAL A 44 -39.87 -8.08 2.97
N ARG A 45 -39.22 -6.90 3.01
CA ARG A 45 -37.82 -6.69 2.64
C ARG A 45 -36.83 -7.60 3.37
N THR A 46 -37.12 -8.11 4.57
CA THR A 46 -36.18 -8.90 5.40
C THR A 46 -35.73 -10.21 4.78
N LEU A 47 -36.57 -10.90 4.00
CA LEU A 47 -36.17 -12.14 3.33
C LEU A 47 -35.08 -11.87 2.27
N PHE A 48 -35.10 -10.67 1.70
CA PHE A 48 -34.21 -10.26 0.61
C PHE A 48 -33.18 -9.18 1.03
N GLN A 49 -33.20 -8.66 2.27
CA GLN A 49 -32.40 -7.49 2.66
C GLN A 49 -30.89 -7.73 2.57
N HIS A 50 -30.47 -8.96 2.85
CA HIS A 50 -29.09 -9.38 2.80
C HIS A 50 -28.66 -9.76 1.38
N ILE A 51 -29.61 -9.96 0.46
CA ILE A 51 -29.32 -10.43 -0.90
C ILE A 51 -28.54 -9.38 -1.70
N PRO A 52 -28.89 -8.08 -1.73
CA PRO A 52 -28.05 -7.09 -2.41
C PRO A 52 -26.61 -7.12 -1.92
N GLY A 53 -26.39 -7.20 -0.60
CA GLY A 53 -25.07 -7.32 0.00
C GLY A 53 -24.36 -8.62 -0.39
N LEU A 54 -25.03 -9.77 -0.29
CA LEU A 54 -24.47 -11.06 -0.69
C LEU A 54 -24.23 -11.17 -2.21
N VAL A 55 -25.01 -10.47 -3.04
CA VAL A 55 -24.81 -10.44 -4.49
C VAL A 55 -23.62 -9.55 -4.87
N THR A 56 -23.50 -8.39 -4.24
CA THR A 56 -22.48 -7.38 -4.60
C THR A 56 -21.15 -7.56 -3.87
N ARG A 57 -21.20 -7.93 -2.58
CA ARG A 57 -20.07 -8.06 -1.63
C ARG A 57 -19.85 -9.51 -1.20
N ARG A 58 -20.75 -10.45 -1.49
CA ARG A 58 -20.51 -11.91 -1.34
C ARG A 58 -20.25 -12.29 0.12
N LEU A 59 -19.33 -13.22 0.37
CA LEU A 59 -18.97 -13.63 1.74
C LEU A 59 -18.31 -12.48 2.55
N VAL A 60 -17.71 -11.49 1.88
CA VAL A 60 -17.14 -10.30 2.55
C VAL A 60 -18.23 -9.48 3.26
N TYR A 61 -19.47 -9.54 2.76
CA TYR A 61 -20.61 -8.85 3.36
C TYR A 61 -20.78 -9.13 4.86
N PHE A 62 -20.43 -10.34 5.33
CA PHE A 62 -20.51 -10.66 6.76
C PHE A 62 -19.51 -9.85 7.60
N ASN A 63 -18.32 -9.53 7.08
CA ASN A 63 -17.41 -8.59 7.74
C ASN A 63 -18.01 -7.17 7.75
N ASP A 64 -18.67 -6.75 6.67
CA ASP A 64 -19.28 -5.41 6.59
C ASP A 64 -20.43 -5.25 7.61
N ILE A 65 -21.28 -6.27 7.78
CA ILE A 65 -22.32 -6.26 8.81
C ILE A 65 -21.70 -6.26 10.21
N ALA A 66 -20.71 -7.12 10.46
CA ALA A 66 -20.07 -7.18 11.77
C ALA A 66 -19.44 -5.85 12.16
N SER A 67 -18.71 -5.22 11.23
CA SER A 67 -18.12 -3.89 11.40
C SER A 67 -19.18 -2.79 11.61
N LYS A 68 -20.33 -2.88 10.93
CA LYS A 68 -21.43 -1.92 11.08
C LYS A 68 -22.07 -1.97 12.47
N TRP A 69 -22.27 -3.17 13.03
CA TRP A 69 -23.02 -3.34 14.28
C TRP A 69 -22.15 -3.40 15.52
N GLN A 70 -20.87 -3.79 15.38
CA GLN A 70 -19.88 -3.81 16.46
C GLN A 70 -20.35 -4.55 17.72
N LYS A 71 -21.10 -5.65 17.53
CA LYS A 71 -21.54 -6.53 18.61
C LYS A 71 -20.70 -7.81 18.62
N PRO A 72 -20.34 -8.35 19.80
CA PRO A 72 -19.51 -9.56 19.89
C PRO A 72 -20.20 -10.77 19.27
N ILE A 73 -21.53 -10.84 19.39
CA ILE A 73 -22.37 -11.83 18.72
C ILE A 73 -23.76 -11.29 18.42
N PHE A 74 -24.33 -11.69 17.27
CA PHE A 74 -25.71 -11.39 16.90
C PHE A 74 -26.23 -12.36 15.83
N THR A 75 -27.54 -12.35 15.60
CA THR A 75 -28.19 -13.21 14.60
C THR A 75 -28.80 -12.39 13.46
N ILE A 76 -28.60 -12.88 12.24
CA ILE A 76 -29.35 -12.46 11.05
C ILE A 76 -30.07 -13.67 10.44
N ASP A 77 -31.21 -13.45 9.80
CA ASP A 77 -31.98 -14.51 9.15
C ASP A 77 -31.83 -14.41 7.63
N ILE A 78 -31.45 -15.50 6.97
CA ILE A 78 -31.40 -15.61 5.51
C ILE A 78 -32.31 -16.77 5.10
N PHE A 79 -33.39 -16.46 4.38
CA PHE A 79 -34.41 -17.45 3.96
C PHE A 79 -34.95 -18.34 5.10
N GLY A 80 -35.07 -17.78 6.31
CA GLY A 80 -35.55 -18.51 7.49
C GLY A 80 -34.49 -19.35 8.20
N THR A 81 -33.26 -19.41 7.69
CA THR A 81 -32.12 -20.02 8.37
C THR A 81 -31.42 -18.98 9.26
N PRO A 82 -31.27 -19.24 10.56
CA PRO A 82 -30.55 -18.34 11.45
C PRO A 82 -29.04 -18.44 11.17
N ILE A 83 -28.43 -17.28 10.95
CA ILE A 83 -26.99 -17.10 10.81
C ILE A 83 -26.48 -16.35 12.05
N TYR A 84 -25.67 -17.03 12.87
CA TYR A 84 -25.04 -16.49 14.05
C TYR A 84 -23.70 -15.86 13.66
N ILE A 85 -23.61 -14.53 13.69
CA ILE A 85 -22.38 -13.79 13.45
C ILE A 85 -21.60 -13.71 14.76
N VAL A 86 -20.43 -14.31 14.80
CA VAL A 86 -19.54 -14.35 15.97
C VAL A 86 -18.31 -13.51 15.66
N ALA A 87 -18.28 -12.28 16.18
CA ALA A 87 -17.30 -11.25 15.87
C ALA A 87 -16.31 -10.96 17.02
N SER A 88 -16.34 -11.73 18.10
CA SER A 88 -15.39 -11.65 19.21
C SER A 88 -14.67 -12.98 19.48
N THR A 89 -13.43 -12.89 19.98
CA THR A 89 -12.58 -14.03 20.32
C THR A 89 -13.11 -14.88 21.47
N GLU A 90 -13.95 -14.34 22.36
CA GLU A 90 -14.44 -15.04 23.56
C GLU A 90 -15.20 -16.33 23.25
N TYR A 91 -15.95 -16.38 22.14
CA TYR A 91 -16.73 -17.55 21.74
C TYR A 91 -15.93 -18.58 20.93
N LEU A 92 -14.72 -18.24 20.46
CA LEU A 92 -13.96 -19.09 19.55
C LEU A 92 -13.57 -20.43 20.19
N ASN A 93 -13.31 -20.44 21.50
CA ASN A 93 -12.95 -21.66 22.23
C ASN A 93 -14.11 -22.65 22.23
N SER A 94 -15.34 -22.18 22.53
CA SER A 94 -16.55 -22.99 22.48
C SER A 94 -16.75 -23.64 21.09
N ILE A 95 -16.60 -22.85 20.02
CA ILE A 95 -16.72 -23.35 18.64
C ILE A 95 -15.67 -24.44 18.34
N GLN A 96 -14.42 -24.22 18.77
CA GLN A 96 -13.31 -25.13 18.48
C GLN A 96 -13.43 -26.46 19.24
N ARG A 97 -13.77 -26.42 20.54
CA ARG A 97 -13.93 -27.62 21.36
C ARG A 97 -15.11 -28.47 20.91
N GLN A 98 -16.21 -27.82 20.51
CA GLN A 98 -17.44 -28.49 20.09
C GLN A 98 -17.49 -28.72 18.57
N SER A 99 -16.41 -29.28 17.98
CA SER A 99 -16.28 -29.43 16.52
C SER A 99 -17.29 -30.39 15.85
N ARG A 100 -17.95 -31.26 16.63
CA ARG A 100 -19.08 -32.10 16.17
C ARG A 100 -20.38 -31.29 16.09
N LEU A 101 -20.65 -30.48 17.12
CA LEU A 101 -21.80 -29.55 17.15
C LEU A 101 -21.66 -28.46 16.08
N PHE A 102 -20.52 -27.77 16.05
CA PHE A 102 -20.18 -26.74 15.07
C PHE A 102 -19.31 -27.34 13.97
N SER A 103 -19.94 -27.96 12.98
CA SER A 103 -19.27 -28.77 11.96
C SER A 103 -18.80 -27.93 10.76
N PHE A 104 -17.49 -27.83 10.59
CA PHE A 104 -16.89 -27.37 9.33
C PHE A 104 -16.86 -28.48 8.28
N ARG A 105 -16.64 -29.73 8.72
CA ARG A 105 -16.50 -30.88 7.81
C ARG A 105 -17.78 -31.12 7.03
N PHE A 106 -18.94 -30.97 7.67
CA PHE A 106 -20.23 -31.04 6.99
C PHE A 106 -20.39 -29.91 5.97
N PHE A 107 -19.99 -28.68 6.29
CA PHE A 107 -20.01 -27.57 5.34
C PHE A 107 -19.18 -27.89 4.10
N VAL A 108 -17.92 -28.31 4.27
CA VAL A 108 -17.05 -28.67 3.14
C VAL A 108 -17.60 -29.87 2.37
N GLY A 109 -17.95 -30.96 3.05
CA GLY A 109 -18.45 -32.18 2.41
C GLY A 109 -19.76 -31.97 1.64
N TYR A 110 -20.64 -31.11 2.13
CA TYR A 110 -21.92 -30.84 1.48
C TYR A 110 -21.79 -29.82 0.34
N PHE A 111 -21.07 -28.71 0.56
CA PHE A 111 -21.00 -27.64 -0.43
C PHE A 111 -19.90 -27.87 -1.47
N ALA A 112 -18.69 -28.28 -1.10
CA ALA A 112 -17.54 -28.33 -2.02
C ALA A 112 -17.77 -29.20 -3.28
N PRO A 113 -18.33 -30.43 -3.20
CA PRO A 113 -18.64 -31.23 -4.39
C PRO A 113 -19.58 -30.52 -5.37
N ARG A 114 -20.52 -29.71 -4.86
CA ARG A 114 -21.43 -28.93 -5.72
C ARG A 114 -20.73 -27.79 -6.43
N ILE A 115 -19.75 -27.15 -5.78
CA ILE A 115 -18.98 -26.05 -6.38
C ILE A 115 -18.19 -26.56 -7.59
N VAL A 116 -17.57 -27.75 -7.45
CA VAL A 116 -16.81 -28.40 -8.52
C VAL A 116 -17.66 -29.12 -9.57
N GLY A 117 -18.98 -29.13 -9.39
CA GLY A 117 -19.91 -29.78 -10.30
C GLY A 117 -19.83 -31.30 -10.23
N GLY A 118 -19.41 -31.85 -9.09
CA GLY A 118 -19.42 -33.28 -8.83
C GLY A 118 -20.84 -33.81 -8.77
N ASN A 119 -20.98 -35.08 -9.12
CA ASN A 119 -22.28 -35.73 -9.18
C ASN A 119 -22.82 -36.13 -7.77
N LYS A 120 -24.04 -36.67 -7.73
CA LYS A 120 -24.70 -37.08 -6.48
C LYS A 120 -23.92 -38.16 -5.71
N ARG A 121 -23.30 -39.11 -6.42
CA ARG A 121 -22.49 -40.18 -5.81
C ARG A 121 -21.25 -39.62 -5.12
N THR A 122 -20.57 -38.67 -5.75
CA THR A 122 -19.43 -37.94 -5.18
C THR A 122 -19.85 -37.16 -3.94
N LEU A 123 -21.01 -36.51 -3.96
CA LEU A 123 -21.53 -35.85 -2.76
C LEU A 123 -21.79 -36.84 -1.62
N GLU A 124 -22.49 -37.95 -1.90
CA GLU A 124 -22.82 -38.98 -0.92
C GLU A 124 -21.56 -39.59 -0.28
N SER A 125 -20.50 -39.84 -1.07
CA SER A 125 -19.23 -40.37 -0.58
C SER A 125 -18.45 -39.38 0.31
N PHE A 126 -18.69 -38.08 0.19
CA PHE A 126 -18.08 -37.04 1.03
C PHE A 126 -18.78 -36.87 2.37
N ILE A 127 -20.12 -36.99 2.41
CA ILE A 127 -20.93 -36.75 3.62
C ILE A 127 -21.26 -38.02 4.40
N ALA A 128 -21.08 -39.20 3.81
CA ALA A 128 -21.20 -40.47 4.53
C ALA A 128 -20.33 -40.43 5.79
N ASN A 129 -20.82 -40.89 6.94
CA ASN A 129 -20.00 -40.96 8.16
C ASN A 129 -19.17 -39.68 8.49
N ILE A 130 -19.68 -38.47 8.21
CA ILE A 130 -18.88 -37.22 8.24
C ILE A 130 -18.24 -36.91 9.60
N HIS A 131 -18.82 -37.43 10.69
CA HIS A 131 -18.35 -37.26 12.07
C HIS A 131 -17.46 -38.41 12.57
N GLY A 132 -17.22 -39.44 11.77
CA GLY A 132 -16.27 -40.51 12.06
C GLY A 132 -16.72 -41.48 13.15
N ASP A 133 -17.86 -42.14 12.92
CA ASP A 133 -18.25 -43.37 13.61
C ASP A 133 -17.18 -44.45 13.33
N PRO A 134 -16.46 -44.95 14.35
CA PRO A 134 -15.37 -45.92 14.19
C PRO A 134 -15.82 -47.25 13.57
N GLU A 135 -17.10 -47.59 13.70
CA GLU A 135 -17.67 -48.84 13.20
C GLU A 135 -18.07 -48.77 11.71
N LYS A 136 -18.00 -47.58 11.11
CA LYS A 136 -18.39 -47.34 9.71
C LYS A 136 -17.18 -46.97 8.86
N PRO A 137 -17.18 -47.31 7.55
CA PRO A 137 -16.13 -46.88 6.63
C PRO A 137 -15.92 -45.37 6.68
N GLU A 138 -14.66 -44.96 6.60
CA GLU A 138 -14.28 -43.56 6.54
C GLU A 138 -14.72 -42.95 5.19
N ASN A 139 -15.22 -41.71 5.21
CA ASN A 139 -15.56 -41.02 3.97
C ASN A 139 -14.35 -40.48 3.22
N MET A 140 -14.59 -40.20 1.95
CA MET A 140 -13.59 -39.72 1.01
C MET A 140 -12.96 -38.40 1.45
N LEU A 141 -13.73 -37.46 2.02
CA LEU A 141 -13.20 -36.19 2.52
C LEU A 141 -12.21 -36.41 3.66
N SER A 142 -12.55 -37.29 4.60
CA SER A 142 -11.74 -37.59 5.79
C SER A 142 -10.47 -38.36 5.43
N LYS A 143 -10.60 -39.38 4.56
CA LYS A 143 -9.46 -40.15 4.03
C LYS A 143 -8.51 -39.22 3.27
N GLY A 144 -9.03 -38.38 2.38
CA GLY A 144 -8.26 -37.37 1.63
C GLY A 144 -7.55 -36.38 2.56
N GLU A 145 -8.26 -35.80 3.53
CA GLU A 145 -7.71 -34.86 4.51
C GLU A 145 -6.54 -35.45 5.32
N LYS A 146 -6.67 -36.70 5.78
CA LYS A 146 -5.59 -37.41 6.50
C LYS A 146 -4.36 -37.60 5.61
N LEU A 147 -4.55 -38.02 4.36
CA LEU A 147 -3.47 -38.20 3.39
C LEU A 147 -2.76 -36.87 3.09
N THR A 148 -3.52 -35.81 2.82
CA THR A 148 -2.96 -34.46 2.61
C THR A 148 -2.17 -34.00 3.80
N ARG A 149 -2.71 -34.10 5.03
CA ARG A 149 -1.98 -33.70 6.24
C ARG A 149 -0.68 -34.49 6.41
N LYS A 150 -0.72 -35.80 6.18
CA LYS A 150 0.47 -36.66 6.29
C LYS A 150 1.53 -36.29 5.26
N ALA A 151 1.12 -36.03 4.01
CA ALA A 151 2.03 -35.61 2.95
C ALA A 151 2.64 -34.22 3.20
N MET A 152 1.84 -33.27 3.67
CA MET A 152 2.27 -31.89 3.90
C MET A 152 3.09 -31.71 5.18
N ALA A 153 2.88 -32.55 6.20
CA ALA A 153 3.63 -32.48 7.46
C ALA A 153 4.95 -33.26 7.44
N SER A 154 5.23 -34.01 6.37
CA SER A 154 6.46 -34.79 6.22
C SER A 154 7.52 -34.06 5.38
N GLN A 155 8.67 -34.71 5.19
CA GLN A 155 9.71 -34.28 4.27
C GLN A 155 9.19 -34.01 2.84
N ASN A 156 8.12 -34.70 2.44
CA ASN A 156 7.49 -34.50 1.12
C ASN A 156 6.90 -33.08 0.96
N GLY A 157 6.34 -32.52 2.04
CA GLY A 157 5.84 -31.14 2.03
C GLY A 157 6.96 -30.11 1.93
N ALA A 158 8.10 -30.41 2.56
CA ALA A 158 9.31 -29.59 2.43
C ALA A 158 9.88 -29.66 1.00
N GLU A 159 10.00 -30.85 0.42
CA GLU A 159 10.43 -31.05 -0.97
C GLU A 159 9.53 -30.31 -1.95
N MET A 160 8.20 -30.40 -1.80
CA MET A 160 7.26 -29.66 -2.64
C MET A 160 7.44 -28.14 -2.51
N THR A 161 7.72 -27.64 -1.30
CA THR A 161 8.04 -26.22 -1.09
C THR A 161 9.31 -25.85 -1.85
N SER A 162 10.34 -26.70 -1.80
CA SER A 162 11.59 -26.46 -2.50
C SER A 162 11.43 -26.45 -4.01
N THR A 163 10.67 -27.40 -4.57
CA THR A 163 10.34 -27.40 -5.99
C THR A 163 9.62 -26.13 -6.42
N ALA A 164 8.64 -25.67 -5.63
CA ALA A 164 7.89 -24.45 -5.96
C ALA A 164 8.80 -23.22 -6.00
N VAL A 165 9.72 -23.10 -5.05
CA VAL A 165 10.66 -21.97 -5.02
C VAL A 165 11.71 -22.07 -6.12
N GLN A 166 12.22 -23.26 -6.45
CA GLN A 166 13.13 -23.41 -7.58
C GLN A 166 12.47 -22.97 -8.89
N LEU A 167 11.19 -23.32 -9.09
CA LEU A 167 10.43 -22.84 -10.24
C LEU A 167 10.30 -21.32 -10.31
N PHE A 168 10.22 -20.63 -9.17
CA PHE A 168 10.30 -19.17 -9.15
C PHE A 168 11.67 -18.65 -9.56
N ILE A 169 12.73 -19.22 -9.00
CA ILE A 169 14.11 -18.80 -9.29
C ILE A 169 14.37 -18.92 -10.79
N ASP A 170 14.06 -20.07 -11.39
CA ASP A 170 14.31 -20.34 -12.80
C ASP A 170 13.56 -19.35 -13.70
N ARG A 171 12.30 -19.04 -13.36
CA ARG A 171 11.43 -18.18 -14.18
C ARG A 171 11.75 -16.70 -14.01
N ILE A 172 11.94 -16.25 -12.78
CA ILE A 172 12.15 -14.84 -12.46
C ILE A 172 13.56 -14.42 -12.87
N THR A 173 14.57 -15.26 -12.67
CA THR A 173 15.95 -14.95 -13.09
C THR A 173 16.03 -14.82 -14.61
N ALA A 174 15.42 -15.74 -15.35
CA ALA A 174 15.32 -15.65 -16.82
C ALA A 174 14.61 -14.37 -17.31
N THR A 175 13.73 -13.81 -16.48
CA THR A 175 13.06 -12.54 -16.77
C THR A 175 13.91 -11.32 -16.37
N SER A 176 14.71 -11.42 -15.30
CA SER A 176 15.54 -10.32 -14.77
C SER A 176 16.73 -9.91 -15.65
N GLU A 177 17.17 -10.79 -16.56
CA GLU A 177 18.21 -10.48 -17.55
C GLU A 177 17.75 -9.46 -18.61
N GLN A 178 16.43 -9.23 -18.70
CA GLN A 178 15.81 -8.23 -19.55
C GLN A 178 15.09 -7.24 -18.63
N SER A 179 15.68 -6.05 -18.40
CA SER A 179 14.91 -4.98 -17.75
C SER A 179 13.60 -4.80 -18.52
N PHE A 180 12.47 -4.68 -17.81
CA PHE A 180 11.19 -4.55 -18.49
C PHE A 180 11.12 -3.16 -19.14
N ASP A 181 11.15 -3.09 -20.47
CA ASP A 181 11.04 -1.83 -21.21
C ASP A 181 9.67 -1.13 -21.02
N ALA A 182 8.65 -1.90 -20.60
CA ALA A 182 7.29 -1.42 -20.40
C ALA A 182 6.77 -1.71 -18.99
N PRO A 183 5.85 -0.86 -18.46
CA PRO A 183 5.12 -1.13 -17.22
C PRO A 183 4.45 -2.50 -17.18
N VAL A 184 4.47 -3.12 -16.00
CA VAL A 184 3.88 -4.43 -15.72
C VAL A 184 2.71 -4.29 -14.75
N ASP A 185 1.60 -5.01 -14.99
CA ASP A 185 0.54 -5.18 -14.00
C ASP A 185 1.04 -6.14 -12.90
N LEU A 186 1.35 -5.59 -11.72
CA LEU A 186 1.92 -6.34 -10.60
C LEU A 186 0.99 -7.48 -10.14
N TRP A 187 -0.32 -7.26 -10.14
CA TRP A 187 -1.27 -8.30 -9.76
C TRP A 187 -1.27 -9.45 -10.75
N GLU A 188 -1.28 -9.15 -12.04
CA GLU A 188 -1.21 -10.16 -13.09
C GLU A 188 0.10 -10.96 -13.03
N TRP A 189 1.22 -10.27 -12.86
CA TRP A 189 2.53 -10.91 -12.76
C TRP A 189 2.63 -11.84 -11.55
N VAL A 190 2.31 -11.36 -10.35
CA VAL A 190 2.35 -12.17 -9.12
C VAL A 190 1.37 -13.35 -9.22
N ARG A 191 0.17 -13.12 -9.72
CA ARG A 191 -0.84 -14.17 -9.93
C ARG A 191 -0.30 -15.26 -10.85
N HIS A 192 0.30 -14.88 -11.97
CA HIS A 192 0.86 -15.81 -12.95
C HIS A 192 1.97 -16.66 -12.32
N GLU A 193 2.95 -16.02 -11.71
CA GLU A 193 4.11 -16.70 -11.13
C GLU A 193 3.68 -17.64 -10.00
N VAL A 194 2.87 -17.18 -9.05
CA VAL A 194 2.40 -18.03 -7.93
C VAL A 194 1.55 -19.20 -8.42
N THR A 195 0.78 -19.03 -9.50
CA THR A 195 0.00 -20.12 -10.08
C THR A 195 0.92 -21.21 -10.62
N LEU A 196 1.89 -20.83 -11.46
CA LEU A 196 2.73 -21.81 -12.15
C LEU A 196 3.73 -22.49 -11.22
N SER A 197 4.29 -21.79 -10.23
CA SER A 197 5.18 -22.40 -9.24
C SER A 197 4.43 -23.38 -8.33
N SER A 198 3.27 -22.99 -7.80
CA SER A 198 2.47 -23.85 -6.91
C SER A 198 1.96 -25.09 -7.65
N THR A 199 1.35 -24.90 -8.82
CA THR A 199 0.79 -26.00 -9.61
C THR A 199 1.89 -26.85 -10.26
N GLY A 200 3.03 -26.26 -10.59
CA GLY A 200 4.21 -26.98 -11.05
C GLY A 200 4.79 -27.90 -9.97
N ALA A 201 4.85 -27.42 -8.73
CA ALA A 201 5.24 -28.26 -7.60
C ALA A 201 4.24 -29.38 -7.32
N MET A 202 2.93 -29.13 -7.48
CA MET A 202 1.89 -30.15 -7.28
C MET A 202 1.86 -31.21 -8.38
N TYR A 203 1.84 -30.80 -9.64
CA TYR A 203 1.56 -31.65 -10.81
C TYR A 203 2.81 -32.05 -11.60
N GLY A 204 3.97 -31.49 -11.26
CA GLY A 204 5.25 -31.83 -11.88
C GLY A 204 5.41 -31.28 -13.31
N PRO A 205 6.27 -31.89 -14.13
CA PRO A 205 6.64 -31.38 -15.45
C PRO A 205 5.46 -31.19 -16.42
N TYR A 206 4.45 -32.05 -16.31
CA TYR A 206 3.24 -32.07 -17.15
C TYR A 206 2.10 -31.21 -16.58
N ASN A 207 2.41 -30.21 -15.76
CA ASN A 207 1.44 -29.32 -15.15
C ASN A 207 0.44 -28.73 -16.18
N PRO A 208 -0.87 -29.03 -16.07
CA PRO A 208 -1.88 -28.53 -17.02
C PRO A 208 -2.04 -27.01 -17.03
N TYR A 209 -1.67 -26.33 -15.94
CA TYR A 209 -1.78 -24.87 -15.82
C TYR A 209 -0.75 -24.11 -16.66
N LYS A 210 0.24 -24.80 -17.27
CA LYS A 210 1.14 -24.20 -18.26
C LYS A 210 0.42 -23.76 -19.53
N ASP A 211 -0.75 -24.36 -19.84
CA ASP A 211 -1.59 -23.88 -20.94
C ASP A 211 -2.27 -22.56 -20.49
N PRO A 212 -2.03 -21.43 -21.17
CA PRO A 212 -2.64 -20.15 -20.84
C PRO A 212 -4.16 -20.22 -20.81
N LYS A 213 -4.81 -21.09 -21.59
CA LYS A 213 -6.27 -21.27 -21.56
C LYS A 213 -6.75 -21.91 -20.27
N VAL A 214 -5.96 -22.82 -19.69
CA VAL A 214 -6.28 -23.49 -18.42
C VAL A 214 -6.06 -22.53 -17.26
N GLU A 215 -4.91 -21.83 -17.24
CA GLU A 215 -4.65 -20.80 -16.24
C GLU A 215 -5.72 -19.69 -16.31
N GLN A 216 -5.96 -19.15 -17.49
CA GLN A 216 -7.00 -18.15 -17.67
C GLN A 216 -8.36 -18.75 -17.35
N GLY A 217 -8.69 -20.00 -17.69
CA GLY A 217 -9.95 -20.65 -17.29
C GLY A 217 -10.12 -20.75 -15.77
N PHE A 218 -9.03 -20.94 -15.04
CA PHE A 218 -9.01 -20.95 -13.58
C PHE A 218 -9.23 -19.54 -12.99
N TRP A 219 -8.74 -18.49 -13.66
CA TRP A 219 -8.79 -17.09 -13.17
C TRP A 219 -9.83 -16.16 -13.84
N LEU A 220 -10.34 -16.46 -15.04
CA LEU A 220 -11.26 -15.65 -15.86
C LEU A 220 -12.64 -15.61 -15.16
N ARG A 221 -13.19 -14.45 -14.78
CA ARG A 221 -12.97 -13.05 -15.21
C ARG A 221 -13.34 -12.08 -14.07
N GLY A 222 -12.40 -11.25 -13.60
CA GLY A 222 -12.65 -10.25 -12.53
C GLY A 222 -13.14 -10.88 -11.22
N ARG A 223 -14.00 -10.19 -10.45
CA ARG A 223 -14.66 -10.66 -9.20
C ARG A 223 -15.56 -11.92 -9.38
N ARG A 224 -15.12 -12.98 -10.07
CA ARG A 224 -15.88 -14.21 -10.40
C ARG A 224 -15.00 -15.45 -10.26
N MET A 225 -14.44 -15.65 -9.07
CA MET A 225 -13.80 -16.91 -8.69
C MET A 225 -14.85 -18.04 -8.73
N PHE A 226 -14.41 -19.29 -8.78
CA PHE A 226 -15.27 -20.46 -8.60
C PHE A 226 -16.22 -20.40 -7.38
N ILE A 227 -15.74 -19.81 -6.27
CA ILE A 227 -16.53 -19.54 -5.04
C ILE A 227 -17.71 -18.60 -5.30
N ASP A 228 -17.61 -17.72 -6.30
CA ASP A 228 -18.68 -16.80 -6.68
C ASP A 228 -19.88 -17.49 -7.31
N GLN A 229 -19.70 -18.76 -7.70
CA GLN A 229 -20.77 -19.63 -8.15
C GLN A 229 -21.53 -20.27 -6.98
N VAL A 230 -21.02 -20.26 -5.74
CA VAL A 230 -21.68 -20.90 -4.56
C VAL A 230 -23.07 -20.32 -4.32
N LEU A 231 -23.23 -19.00 -4.44
CA LEU A 231 -24.53 -18.34 -4.29
C LEU A 231 -25.46 -18.62 -5.48
N TRP A 232 -24.90 -18.85 -6.66
CA TRP A 232 -25.69 -19.19 -7.85
C TRP A 232 -26.07 -20.66 -7.89
N LEU A 233 -25.24 -21.60 -7.44
CA LEU A 233 -25.51 -23.05 -7.49
C LEU A 233 -26.73 -23.47 -6.67
N GLY A 234 -27.02 -22.79 -5.56
CA GLY A 234 -28.28 -22.97 -4.83
C GLY A 234 -29.51 -22.62 -5.68
N VAL A 235 -29.40 -21.60 -6.54
CA VAL A 235 -30.47 -21.10 -7.42
C VAL A 235 -30.52 -21.83 -8.77
N THR A 236 -29.37 -22.26 -9.29
CA THR A 236 -29.22 -22.85 -10.63
C THR A 236 -29.20 -24.37 -10.64
N SER A 237 -29.06 -25.04 -9.49
CA SER A 237 -29.17 -26.50 -9.39
C SER A 237 -30.54 -27.03 -9.84
N SER A 238 -31.56 -26.16 -9.88
CA SER A 238 -32.90 -26.46 -10.40
C SER A 238 -33.13 -26.00 -11.85
N LEU A 239 -32.13 -25.38 -12.50
CA LEU A 239 -32.23 -24.85 -13.87
C LEU A 239 -31.59 -25.79 -14.90
N PRO A 240 -32.15 -25.90 -16.13
CA PRO A 240 -31.55 -26.66 -17.23
C PRO A 240 -30.11 -26.22 -17.57
N LYS A 241 -29.22 -27.17 -17.87
CA LYS A 241 -27.80 -26.92 -18.21
C LYS A 241 -27.61 -25.90 -19.34
N SER A 242 -28.54 -25.83 -20.30
CA SER A 242 -28.54 -24.89 -21.43
C SER A 242 -28.80 -23.43 -21.03
N ILE A 243 -29.49 -23.20 -19.91
CA ILE A 243 -29.73 -21.88 -19.33
C ILE A 243 -28.52 -21.48 -18.47
N VAL A 244 -27.98 -22.43 -17.70
CA VAL A 244 -26.81 -22.22 -16.83
C VAL A 244 -25.55 -21.90 -17.64
N SER A 245 -25.29 -22.61 -18.74
CA SER A 245 -24.12 -22.37 -19.60
C SER A 245 -24.16 -21.04 -20.36
N ARG A 246 -25.36 -20.50 -20.61
CA ARG A 246 -25.56 -19.18 -21.25
C ARG A 246 -25.49 -18.02 -20.25
N LEU A 247 -25.91 -18.24 -19.01
CA LEU A 247 -25.94 -17.19 -17.97
C LEU A 247 -24.62 -17.09 -17.18
N LEU A 248 -23.84 -18.17 -17.08
CA LEU A 248 -22.64 -18.24 -16.24
C LEU A 248 -21.40 -18.58 -17.07
N SER A 249 -20.67 -17.55 -17.49
CA SER A 249 -19.36 -17.69 -18.18
C SER A 249 -18.35 -18.56 -17.42
N GLY A 250 -18.48 -18.67 -16.09
CA GLY A 250 -17.63 -19.51 -15.25
C GLY A 250 -17.89 -21.01 -15.33
N PHE A 251 -19.03 -21.46 -15.90
CA PHE A 251 -19.27 -22.89 -16.10
C PHE A 251 -18.30 -23.46 -17.16
N ASN A 252 -18.25 -22.83 -18.34
CA ASN A 252 -17.37 -23.28 -19.43
C ASN A 252 -15.89 -23.21 -19.02
N ALA A 253 -15.49 -22.15 -18.30
CA ALA A 253 -14.12 -21.98 -17.81
C ALA A 253 -13.71 -23.09 -16.84
N ARG A 254 -14.60 -23.48 -15.91
CA ARG A 254 -14.39 -24.63 -15.04
C ARG A 254 -14.20 -25.91 -15.83
N GLU A 255 -15.09 -26.17 -16.79
CA GLU A 255 -15.01 -27.41 -17.59
C GLU A 255 -13.72 -27.48 -18.41
N THR A 256 -13.15 -26.35 -18.85
CA THR A 256 -11.81 -26.32 -19.46
C THR A 256 -10.73 -26.84 -18.50
N VAL A 257 -10.73 -26.37 -17.24
CA VAL A 257 -9.75 -26.82 -16.24
C VAL A 257 -9.96 -28.30 -15.89
N VAL A 258 -11.22 -28.72 -15.70
CA VAL A 258 -11.57 -30.13 -15.42
C VAL A 258 -11.12 -31.04 -16.56
N GLN A 259 -11.34 -30.65 -17.82
CA GLN A 259 -10.92 -31.45 -18.96
C GLN A 259 -9.40 -31.60 -19.03
N ALA A 260 -8.65 -30.52 -18.78
CA ALA A 260 -7.20 -30.54 -18.78
C ALA A 260 -6.64 -31.47 -17.68
N LEU A 261 -7.18 -31.37 -16.46
CA LEU A 261 -6.82 -32.27 -15.36
C LEU A 261 -7.24 -33.72 -15.64
N SER A 262 -8.41 -33.93 -16.25
CA SER A 262 -8.87 -35.28 -16.63
C SER A 262 -7.91 -35.92 -17.63
N ASN A 263 -7.46 -35.17 -18.64
CA ASN A 263 -6.49 -35.65 -19.63
C ASN A 263 -5.14 -35.98 -18.97
N TYR A 264 -4.69 -35.15 -18.03
CA TYR A 264 -3.47 -35.38 -17.25
C TYR A 264 -3.52 -36.69 -16.46
N PHE A 265 -4.64 -36.99 -15.80
CA PHE A 265 -4.80 -38.27 -15.09
C PHE A 265 -4.90 -39.46 -16.05
N HIS A 266 -5.67 -39.34 -17.13
CA HIS A 266 -5.80 -40.38 -18.16
C HIS A 266 -4.47 -40.75 -18.80
N ALA A 267 -3.59 -39.77 -19.03
CA ALA A 267 -2.27 -39.99 -19.61
C ALA A 267 -1.25 -40.57 -18.61
N GLY A 268 -1.63 -40.86 -17.36
CA GLY A 268 -0.70 -41.36 -16.33
C GLY A 268 0.34 -40.33 -15.89
N GLN A 269 0.19 -39.06 -16.26
CA GLN A 269 1.20 -38.03 -15.99
C GLN A 269 1.35 -37.72 -14.49
N HIS A 270 0.32 -38.01 -13.70
CA HIS A 270 0.34 -37.90 -12.23
C HIS A 270 1.42 -38.77 -11.56
N HIS A 271 1.98 -39.78 -12.23
CA HIS A 271 3.11 -40.55 -11.71
C HIS A 271 4.41 -39.74 -11.59
N TYR A 272 4.51 -38.60 -12.28
CA TYR A 272 5.63 -37.66 -12.20
C TYR A 272 5.33 -36.45 -11.29
N ALA A 273 4.19 -36.47 -10.61
CA ALA A 273 3.74 -35.40 -9.72
C ALA A 273 4.38 -35.49 -8.33
N SER A 274 4.09 -34.48 -7.50
CA SER A 274 4.42 -34.50 -6.08
C SER A 274 3.89 -35.76 -5.38
N HIS A 275 4.50 -36.10 -4.25
CA HIS A 275 3.97 -37.16 -3.38
C HIS A 275 2.52 -36.89 -2.95
N LEU A 276 2.13 -35.62 -2.79
CA LEU A 276 0.76 -35.23 -2.46
C LEU A 276 -0.21 -35.75 -3.54
N THR A 277 -0.02 -35.36 -4.80
CA THR A 277 -0.88 -35.76 -5.93
C THR A 277 -0.87 -37.28 -6.12
N ARG A 278 0.30 -37.93 -6.02
CA ARG A 278 0.44 -39.38 -6.19
C ARG A 278 -0.27 -40.19 -5.11
N THR A 279 -0.27 -39.73 -3.87
CA THR A 279 -0.95 -40.43 -2.76
C THR A 279 -2.43 -40.16 -2.71
N GLN A 280 -2.87 -38.99 -3.16
CA GLN A 280 -4.28 -38.63 -3.25
C GLN A 280 -4.99 -39.37 -4.37
N HIS A 281 -4.38 -39.50 -5.56
CA HIS A 281 -5.05 -40.06 -6.74
C HIS A 281 -5.70 -41.45 -6.52
N PRO A 282 -5.01 -42.47 -5.96
CA PRO A 282 -5.61 -43.80 -5.74
C PRO A 282 -6.83 -43.77 -4.82
N CYS A 283 -6.85 -42.89 -3.81
CA CYS A 283 -7.98 -42.73 -2.89
C CYS A 283 -9.27 -42.32 -3.62
N PHE A 284 -9.14 -41.57 -4.73
CA PHE A 284 -10.27 -41.10 -5.51
C PHE A 284 -10.60 -42.06 -6.65
N ALA A 285 -9.59 -42.60 -7.33
CA ALA A 285 -9.75 -43.52 -8.46
C ALA A 285 -10.41 -44.88 -8.08
N GLU A 286 -10.33 -45.31 -6.82
CA GLU A 286 -11.04 -46.50 -6.31
C GLU A 286 -12.58 -46.37 -6.38
N HIS A 287 -13.10 -45.14 -6.44
CA HIS A 287 -14.54 -44.88 -6.25
C HIS A 287 -15.15 -43.90 -7.27
N LEU A 288 -14.32 -43.18 -8.02
CA LEU A 288 -14.71 -42.11 -8.94
C LEU A 288 -14.04 -42.29 -10.29
N ASP A 289 -14.71 -41.84 -11.35
CA ASP A 289 -14.09 -41.74 -12.68
C ASP A 289 -13.08 -40.58 -12.73
N PHE A 290 -12.23 -40.57 -13.76
CA PHE A 290 -11.20 -39.54 -13.93
C PHE A 290 -11.76 -38.11 -14.01
N SER A 291 -13.00 -37.93 -14.49
CA SER A 291 -13.64 -36.62 -14.55
C SER A 291 -13.99 -36.10 -13.16
N GLU A 292 -14.51 -36.97 -12.29
CA GLU A 292 -14.82 -36.64 -10.90
C GLU A 292 -13.56 -36.46 -10.05
N VAL A 293 -12.48 -37.22 -10.31
CA VAL A 293 -11.15 -36.96 -9.73
C VAL A 293 -10.66 -35.57 -10.13
N ALA A 294 -10.73 -35.24 -11.43
CA ALA A 294 -10.30 -33.93 -11.94
C ALA A 294 -11.09 -32.77 -11.32
N ARG A 295 -12.40 -32.94 -11.07
CA ARG A 295 -13.22 -31.95 -10.36
C ARG A 295 -12.76 -31.71 -8.94
N PHE A 296 -12.42 -32.76 -8.20
CA PHE A 296 -11.85 -32.62 -6.87
C PHE A 296 -10.50 -31.89 -6.90
N GLU A 297 -9.67 -32.18 -7.91
CA GLU A 297 -8.38 -31.52 -8.07
C GLU A 297 -8.48 -30.03 -8.38
N VAL A 298 -9.56 -29.57 -9.03
CA VAL A 298 -9.85 -28.13 -9.13
C VAL A 298 -9.99 -27.48 -7.74
N ALA A 299 -10.60 -28.17 -6.77
CA ALA A 299 -10.70 -27.67 -5.40
C ALA A 299 -9.35 -27.65 -4.68
N ASN A 300 -8.49 -28.65 -4.92
CA ASN A 300 -7.12 -28.65 -4.37
C ASN A 300 -6.28 -27.50 -4.95
N ALA A 301 -6.34 -27.28 -6.26
CA ALA A 301 -5.67 -26.14 -6.91
C ALA A 301 -6.19 -24.79 -6.40
N LEU A 302 -7.50 -24.68 -6.16
CA LEU A 302 -8.10 -23.51 -5.52
C LEU A 302 -7.54 -23.26 -4.11
N GLY A 303 -7.39 -24.32 -3.31
CA GLY A 303 -6.78 -24.25 -1.98
C GLY A 303 -5.30 -23.88 -2.00
N ALA A 304 -4.55 -24.30 -3.02
CA ALA A 304 -3.13 -24.01 -3.14
C ALA A 304 -2.84 -22.57 -3.62
N VAL A 305 -3.59 -22.10 -4.63
CA VAL A 305 -3.27 -20.86 -5.36
C VAL A 305 -4.22 -19.70 -4.98
N GLY A 306 -5.49 -19.99 -4.74
CA GLY A 306 -6.55 -18.98 -4.61
C GLY A 306 -6.37 -18.00 -3.45
N THR A 307 -5.64 -18.40 -2.40
CA THR A 307 -5.27 -17.53 -1.28
C THR A 307 -3.81 -17.09 -1.33
N SER A 308 -2.92 -17.89 -1.92
CA SER A 308 -1.48 -17.64 -1.95
C SER A 308 -1.11 -16.48 -2.88
N ALA A 309 -1.75 -16.36 -4.05
CA ALA A 309 -1.50 -15.27 -4.98
C ALA A 309 -1.92 -13.89 -4.42
N PRO A 310 -3.14 -13.70 -3.86
CA PRO A 310 -3.50 -12.47 -3.14
C PRO A 310 -2.56 -12.13 -1.99
N ALA A 311 -2.16 -13.13 -1.20
CA ALA A 311 -1.24 -12.90 -0.09
C ALA A 311 0.15 -12.44 -0.58
N ALA A 312 0.69 -13.08 -1.62
CA ALA A 312 1.96 -12.68 -2.23
C ALA A 312 1.91 -11.25 -2.78
N PHE A 313 0.83 -10.89 -3.47
CA PHE A 313 0.63 -9.52 -3.97
C PHE A 313 0.68 -8.50 -2.83
N TRP A 314 -0.07 -8.74 -1.76
CA TRP A 314 -0.10 -7.80 -0.63
C TRP A 314 1.21 -7.75 0.17
N VAL A 315 1.97 -8.85 0.22
CA VAL A 315 3.32 -8.86 0.78
C VAL A 315 4.24 -7.94 -0.03
N LEU A 316 4.24 -8.06 -1.36
CA LEU A 316 5.03 -7.15 -2.20
C LEU A 316 4.56 -5.71 -2.09
N TYR A 317 3.25 -5.46 -2.11
CA TYR A 317 2.70 -4.12 -1.95
C TYR A 317 3.22 -3.46 -0.66
N HIS A 318 3.11 -4.12 0.50
CA HIS A 318 3.57 -3.57 1.77
C HIS A 318 5.09 -3.43 1.85
N LEU A 319 5.83 -4.34 1.22
CA LEU A 319 7.30 -4.24 1.12
C LEU A 319 7.72 -3.00 0.31
N PHE A 320 7.22 -2.84 -0.92
CA PHE A 320 7.68 -1.79 -1.82
C PHE A 320 7.02 -0.42 -1.54
N SER A 321 5.89 -0.37 -0.84
CA SER A 321 5.25 0.89 -0.42
C SER A 321 5.85 1.55 0.82
N ASP A 322 6.68 0.83 1.58
CA ASP A 322 7.38 1.34 2.75
C ASP A 322 8.90 1.25 2.52
N PRO A 323 9.58 2.35 2.16
CA PRO A 323 11.02 2.35 1.91
C PRO A 323 11.87 1.86 3.09
N VAL A 324 11.42 2.12 4.33
CA VAL A 324 12.14 1.70 5.54
C VAL A 324 12.03 0.18 5.71
N LEU A 325 10.84 -0.37 5.49
CA LEU A 325 10.62 -1.80 5.50
C LEU A 325 11.38 -2.50 4.35
N LEU A 326 11.36 -1.92 3.14
CA LEU A 326 12.08 -2.45 1.98
C LEU A 326 13.58 -2.57 2.24
N GLU A 327 14.20 -1.52 2.81
CA GLU A 327 15.63 -1.53 3.13
C GLU A 327 15.97 -2.62 4.16
N ARG A 328 15.14 -2.77 5.20
CA ARG A 328 15.29 -3.83 6.22
C ARG A 328 15.15 -5.22 5.59
N ALA A 329 14.19 -5.39 4.69
CA ALA A 329 13.94 -6.65 4.01
C ALA A 329 15.09 -7.03 3.06
N ARG A 330 15.61 -6.07 2.29
CA ARG A 330 16.79 -6.26 1.42
C ARG A 330 18.02 -6.69 2.23
N LYS A 331 18.33 -6.00 3.33
CA LYS A 331 19.43 -6.39 4.24
C LYS A 331 19.29 -7.81 4.77
N GLN A 332 18.08 -8.23 5.15
CA GLN A 332 17.86 -9.60 5.61
C GLN A 332 17.95 -10.61 4.45
N ALA A 333 17.43 -10.29 3.27
CA ALA A 333 17.52 -11.13 2.09
C ALA A 333 18.98 -11.36 1.65
N ASP A 334 19.80 -10.30 1.64
CA ASP A 334 21.24 -10.39 1.33
C ASP A 334 21.98 -11.34 2.27
N SER A 335 21.66 -11.29 3.56
CA SER A 335 22.25 -12.21 4.55
C SER A 335 21.84 -13.68 4.36
N ALA A 336 20.66 -13.92 3.78
CA ALA A 336 20.13 -15.26 3.53
C ALA A 336 20.61 -15.85 2.19
N MET A 337 20.99 -15.01 1.23
CA MET A 337 21.45 -15.39 -0.12
C MET A 337 22.98 -15.39 -0.19
N MET A 338 23.62 -16.54 0.08
CA MET A 338 25.06 -16.70 -0.18
C MET A 338 25.30 -17.04 -1.65
N SER A 339 26.35 -16.46 -2.24
CA SER A 339 26.85 -16.85 -3.56
C SER A 339 27.78 -18.06 -3.43
N ASP A 340 27.37 -19.22 -3.95
CA ASP A 340 28.34 -20.27 -4.27
C ASP A 340 28.85 -20.01 -5.69
N SER A 341 30.17 -19.83 -5.83
CA SER A 341 30.81 -19.83 -7.15
C SER A 341 30.96 -21.28 -7.61
N ILE A 342 30.24 -21.67 -8.66
CA ILE A 342 30.54 -22.90 -9.38
C ILE A 342 31.67 -22.58 -10.35
N GLU A 343 32.84 -23.20 -10.16
CA GLU A 343 33.90 -23.21 -11.16
C GLU A 343 33.50 -24.17 -12.28
N ASP A 344 32.91 -23.65 -13.35
CA ASP A 344 32.89 -24.35 -14.63
C ASP A 344 33.96 -23.73 -15.54
N GLY A 345 34.70 -24.60 -16.23
CA GLY A 345 35.90 -24.22 -16.97
C GLY A 345 35.63 -23.11 -17.98
N ALA A 346 36.41 -22.03 -17.87
CA ALA A 346 36.54 -20.87 -18.75
C ALA A 346 35.64 -19.64 -18.51
N GLU A 347 34.59 -19.68 -17.68
CA GLU A 347 33.85 -18.47 -17.29
C GLU A 347 33.34 -18.56 -15.83
N LYS A 348 33.76 -17.63 -14.96
CA LYS A 348 33.23 -17.51 -13.59
C LYS A 348 31.82 -16.93 -13.63
N VAL A 349 30.82 -17.77 -13.86
CA VAL A 349 29.41 -17.36 -13.72
C VAL A 349 29.05 -17.36 -12.22
N LYS A 350 28.95 -16.17 -11.62
CA LYS A 350 28.37 -16.02 -10.27
C LYS A 350 26.87 -16.27 -10.34
N THR A 351 26.42 -17.48 -10.00
CA THR A 351 25.00 -17.78 -9.84
C THR A 351 24.57 -17.48 -8.40
N LYS A 352 23.55 -16.63 -8.21
CA LYS A 352 22.91 -16.45 -6.89
C LYS A 352 22.10 -17.70 -6.57
N VAL A 353 22.58 -18.54 -5.67
CA VAL A 353 21.84 -19.73 -5.20
C VAL A 353 21.01 -19.34 -3.99
N VAL A 354 19.68 -19.51 -4.08
CA VAL A 354 18.79 -19.27 -2.93
C VAL A 354 18.77 -20.50 -2.05
N ASP A 355 19.42 -20.43 -0.88
CA ASP A 355 19.32 -21.51 0.11
C ASP A 355 18.00 -21.40 0.89
N LEU A 356 17.03 -22.21 0.47
CA LEU A 356 15.73 -22.38 1.10
C LEU A 356 15.77 -22.69 2.61
N ARG A 357 16.86 -23.27 3.10
CA ARG A 357 17.03 -23.55 4.54
C ARG A 357 17.16 -22.24 5.31
N LYS A 358 17.73 -21.20 4.71
CA LYS A 358 17.99 -19.89 5.34
C LYS A 358 16.81 -18.93 5.29
N ILE A 359 15.75 -19.21 4.52
CA ILE A 359 14.48 -18.47 4.65
C ILE A 359 13.88 -18.65 6.05
N SER A 360 14.18 -19.75 6.74
CA SER A 360 13.82 -19.90 8.16
C SER A 360 14.61 -18.97 9.09
N ASP A 361 15.78 -18.49 8.64
CA ASP A 361 16.60 -17.47 9.31
C ASP A 361 16.19 -16.03 8.92
N ALA A 362 15.14 -15.88 8.11
CA ALA A 362 14.60 -14.60 7.66
C ALA A 362 13.21 -14.33 8.29
N PRO A 363 13.14 -14.08 9.62
CA PRO A 363 11.87 -13.99 10.35
C PRO A 363 10.97 -12.84 9.89
N LEU A 364 11.52 -11.78 9.29
CA LEU A 364 10.71 -10.66 8.80
C LEU A 364 9.78 -11.10 7.67
N PHE A 365 10.26 -11.90 6.71
CA PHE A 365 9.43 -12.37 5.60
C PHE A 365 8.33 -13.32 6.06
N LEU A 366 8.63 -14.21 7.01
CA LEU A 366 7.61 -15.08 7.60
C LEU A 366 6.55 -14.25 8.35
N SER A 367 7.01 -13.27 9.13
CA SER A 367 6.12 -12.36 9.85
C SER A 367 5.25 -11.51 8.93
N LEU A 368 5.81 -11.01 7.83
CA LEU A 368 5.10 -10.25 6.81
C LEU A 368 3.96 -11.05 6.19
N VAL A 369 4.18 -12.33 5.86
CA VAL A 369 3.11 -13.18 5.31
C VAL A 369 1.97 -13.33 6.32
N GLU A 370 2.29 -13.61 7.59
CA GLU A 370 1.27 -13.76 8.64
C GLU A 370 0.55 -12.43 8.93
N GLU A 371 1.27 -11.31 8.94
CA GLU A 371 0.68 -9.97 9.16
C GLU A 371 -0.21 -9.54 8.00
N VAL A 372 0.20 -9.79 6.75
CA VAL A 372 -0.66 -9.57 5.58
C VAL A 372 -1.94 -10.39 5.70
N LEU A 373 -1.82 -11.66 6.07
CA LEU A 373 -2.97 -12.53 6.25
C LEU A 373 -3.86 -12.11 7.44
N ARG A 374 -3.31 -11.48 8.46
CA ARG A 374 -4.07 -10.89 9.58
C ARG A 374 -4.78 -9.59 9.15
N TYR A 375 -4.06 -8.69 8.49
CA TYR A 375 -4.49 -7.33 8.24
C TYR A 375 -5.39 -7.19 7.00
N ARG A 376 -5.04 -7.88 5.91
CA ARG A 376 -5.72 -7.79 4.60
C ARG A 376 -6.82 -8.83 4.42
N SER A 377 -6.77 -9.99 5.10
CA SER A 377 -7.72 -11.06 4.82
C SER A 377 -9.16 -10.70 5.20
N GLU A 378 -10.08 -10.84 4.23
CA GLU A 378 -11.52 -10.69 4.46
C GLU A 378 -12.23 -12.06 4.56
N MET A 379 -11.48 -13.14 4.79
CA MET A 379 -12.03 -14.49 4.85
C MET A 379 -12.96 -14.67 6.05
N ILE A 380 -13.96 -15.53 5.92
CA ILE A 380 -14.87 -15.90 7.00
C ILE A 380 -14.69 -17.35 7.40
N GLY A 381 -14.81 -17.64 8.70
CA GLY A 381 -15.02 -19.01 9.18
C GLY A 381 -16.50 -19.38 9.10
N VAL A 382 -16.82 -20.59 8.65
CA VAL A 382 -18.21 -21.08 8.60
C VAL A 382 -18.34 -22.39 9.36
N ARG A 383 -19.41 -22.58 10.14
CA ARG A 383 -19.79 -23.85 10.77
C ARG A 383 -21.28 -24.10 10.62
N VAL A 384 -21.68 -25.34 10.42
CA VAL A 384 -23.09 -25.76 10.48
C VAL A 384 -23.36 -26.33 11.87
N VAL A 385 -24.46 -25.89 12.49
CA VAL A 385 -24.91 -26.38 13.80
C VAL A 385 -25.64 -27.71 13.60
N MET A 386 -25.07 -28.80 14.08
CA MET A 386 -25.55 -30.17 13.78
C MET A 386 -26.70 -30.64 14.68
N GLU A 387 -26.80 -30.06 15.88
CA GLU A 387 -27.83 -30.32 16.88
C GLU A 387 -28.07 -29.05 17.70
N ASP A 388 -29.16 -29.00 18.47
CA ASP A 388 -29.37 -27.88 19.40
C ASP A 388 -28.26 -27.89 20.45
N GLY A 389 -27.69 -26.73 20.74
CA GLY A 389 -26.57 -26.63 21.67
C GLY A 389 -26.35 -25.21 22.18
N PHE A 390 -25.17 -25.00 22.77
CA PHE A 390 -24.81 -23.72 23.36
C PHE A 390 -23.47 -23.21 22.83
N LEU A 391 -23.43 -21.91 22.57
CA LEU A 391 -22.24 -21.15 22.28
C LEU A 391 -21.88 -20.31 23.51
N THR A 392 -20.82 -20.71 24.21
CA THR A 392 -20.40 -20.09 25.48
C THR A 392 -19.22 -19.14 25.25
N GLY A 393 -19.36 -17.89 25.67
CA GLY A 393 -18.31 -16.89 25.77
C GLY A 393 -17.72 -16.87 27.18
N ASN A 394 -17.12 -15.74 27.58
CA ASN A 394 -16.53 -15.62 28.92
C ASN A 394 -17.61 -15.37 29.98
N GLU A 395 -18.59 -14.52 29.67
CA GLU A 395 -19.65 -14.10 30.61
C GLU A 395 -21.04 -14.63 30.20
N GLU A 396 -21.30 -14.78 28.90
CA GLU A 396 -22.61 -15.13 28.36
C GLU A 396 -22.60 -16.45 27.59
N SER A 397 -23.69 -17.21 27.70
CA SER A 397 -23.95 -18.42 26.91
C SER A 397 -25.22 -18.25 26.11
N TYR A 398 -25.13 -18.54 24.82
CA TYR A 398 -26.24 -18.42 23.89
C TYR A 398 -26.67 -19.77 23.33
N ARG A 399 -27.98 -20.00 23.28
CA ARG A 399 -28.55 -21.18 22.62
C ARG A 399 -28.45 -21.04 21.11
N VAL A 400 -28.01 -22.12 20.45
CA VAL A 400 -27.96 -22.24 18.99
C VAL A 400 -28.81 -23.42 18.55
N ARG A 401 -29.51 -23.27 17.42
CA ARG A 401 -30.41 -24.29 16.87
C ARG A 401 -29.75 -25.15 15.79
N LYS A 402 -30.11 -26.43 15.76
CA LYS A 402 -29.82 -27.35 14.65
C LYS A 402 -30.17 -26.73 13.31
N GLY A 403 -29.27 -26.87 12.34
CA GLY A 403 -29.41 -26.32 10.98
C GLY A 403 -29.03 -24.85 10.86
N GLY A 404 -28.79 -24.13 11.96
CA GLY A 404 -28.24 -22.78 11.93
C GLY A 404 -26.78 -22.76 11.43
N ILE A 405 -26.32 -21.58 11.01
CA ILE A 405 -24.96 -21.39 10.49
C ILE A 405 -24.23 -20.40 11.38
N VAL A 406 -23.04 -20.77 11.88
CA VAL A 406 -22.14 -19.82 12.55
C VAL A 406 -21.18 -19.25 11.52
N VAL A 407 -21.10 -17.93 11.45
CA VAL A 407 -20.14 -17.19 10.63
C VAL A 407 -19.20 -16.42 11.55
N ILE A 408 -17.90 -16.56 11.31
CA ILE A 408 -16.83 -15.90 12.05
C ILE A 408 -16.17 -14.91 11.08
N PRO A 409 -16.46 -13.60 11.17
CA PRO A 409 -15.82 -12.59 10.35
C PRO A 409 -14.37 -12.38 10.82
N ASN A 410 -13.40 -12.95 10.11
CA ASN A 410 -12.01 -12.94 10.61
C ASN A 410 -11.44 -11.52 10.68
N ARG A 411 -11.89 -10.58 9.85
CA ARG A 411 -11.44 -9.18 9.88
C ARG A 411 -11.66 -8.55 11.26
N GLU A 412 -12.81 -8.82 11.87
CA GLU A 412 -13.14 -8.26 13.18
C GLU A 412 -12.34 -8.98 14.29
N ILE A 413 -12.21 -10.31 14.20
CA ILE A 413 -11.38 -11.11 15.12
C ILE A 413 -9.90 -10.69 15.09
N HIS A 414 -9.39 -10.32 13.91
CA HIS A 414 -8.00 -9.91 13.70
C HIS A 414 -7.73 -8.48 14.14
N ARG A 415 -8.77 -7.68 14.35
CA ARG A 415 -8.70 -6.26 14.77
C ARG A 415 -9.18 -6.04 16.21
N GLU A 416 -9.58 -7.10 16.90
CA GLU A 416 -10.06 -7.03 18.28
C GLU A 416 -8.92 -6.64 19.23
N LYS A 417 -9.02 -5.44 19.83
CA LYS A 417 -7.99 -4.88 20.71
C LYS A 417 -7.68 -5.75 21.93
N SER A 418 -8.70 -6.40 22.51
CA SER A 418 -8.52 -7.29 23.67
C SER A 418 -7.61 -8.48 23.38
N ALA A 419 -7.50 -8.90 22.11
CA ALA A 419 -6.63 -9.98 21.69
C ALA A 419 -5.29 -9.47 21.14
N TRP A 420 -5.31 -8.43 20.30
CA TRP A 420 -4.15 -7.99 19.50
C TRP A 420 -3.44 -6.74 20.01
N GLY A 421 -3.98 -6.07 21.04
CA GLY A 421 -3.44 -4.82 21.57
C GLY A 421 -3.99 -3.56 20.90
N ASP A 422 -3.50 -2.39 21.32
CA ASP A 422 -3.97 -1.10 20.81
C ASP A 422 -3.63 -0.85 19.34
N ASP A 423 -2.62 -1.53 18.81
CA ASP A 423 -2.18 -1.44 17.42
C ASP A 423 -2.88 -2.44 16.48
N ALA A 424 -3.94 -3.13 16.94
CA ALA A 424 -4.63 -4.17 16.17
C ALA A 424 -5.15 -3.73 14.78
N HIS A 425 -5.36 -2.43 14.58
CA HIS A 425 -5.87 -1.81 13.35
C HIS A 425 -4.74 -1.26 12.47
N MET A 426 -3.48 -1.40 12.89
CA MET A 426 -2.29 -1.02 12.14
C MET A 426 -1.64 -2.27 11.53
N PHE A 427 -0.96 -2.09 10.39
CA PHE A 427 -0.09 -3.11 9.80
C PHE A 427 1.30 -2.99 10.44
N VAL A 428 1.77 -4.07 11.07
CA VAL A 428 3.08 -4.11 11.75
C VAL A 428 3.87 -5.31 11.23
N ALA A 429 4.82 -5.04 10.34
CA ALA A 429 5.54 -6.04 9.57
C ALA A 429 6.21 -7.15 10.40
N ASP A 430 6.76 -6.79 11.57
CA ASP A 430 7.47 -7.67 12.50
C ASP A 430 6.60 -8.14 13.68
N ARG A 431 5.27 -7.98 13.61
CA ARG A 431 4.33 -8.41 14.67
C ARG A 431 4.54 -9.87 15.07
N PHE A 432 4.74 -10.76 14.11
CA PHE A 432 4.89 -12.19 14.32
C PHE A 432 6.34 -12.64 14.56
N CYS A 433 7.30 -11.69 14.65
CA CYS A 433 8.64 -11.96 15.17
C CYS A 433 8.65 -12.14 16.70
N THR A 434 7.56 -11.75 17.39
CA THR A 434 7.37 -11.90 18.83
C THR A 434 6.18 -12.81 19.14
N ASP A 435 5.89 -13.05 20.42
CA ASP A 435 4.73 -13.85 20.80
C ASP A 435 3.42 -13.13 20.42
N THR A 436 2.48 -13.88 19.84
CA THR A 436 1.23 -13.35 19.30
C THR A 436 0.06 -14.20 19.78
N PRO A 437 -1.17 -13.63 19.82
CA PRO A 437 -2.37 -14.38 20.22
C PRO A 437 -2.74 -15.43 19.15
N ARG A 438 -2.01 -16.54 19.08
CA ARG A 438 -2.15 -17.58 18.03
C ARG A 438 -3.58 -18.14 17.92
N LYS A 439 -4.34 -18.13 19.02
CA LYS A 439 -5.77 -18.55 19.02
C LYS A 439 -6.68 -17.57 18.27
N ALA A 440 -6.37 -16.27 18.30
CA ALA A 440 -7.06 -15.21 17.60
C ALA A 440 -6.61 -15.06 16.14
N PHE A 441 -5.44 -15.60 15.77
CA PHE A 441 -5.05 -15.73 14.37
C PHE A 441 -5.89 -16.82 13.69
N ARG A 442 -6.57 -16.45 12.61
CA ARG A 442 -7.60 -17.28 11.93
C ARG A 442 -7.38 -17.46 10.44
N ALA A 443 -6.34 -16.87 9.87
CA ALA A 443 -6.09 -16.93 8.44
C ALA A 443 -5.94 -18.36 7.91
N PHE A 444 -5.26 -19.22 8.67
CA PHE A 444 -5.12 -20.65 8.37
C PHE A 444 -6.17 -21.53 9.07
N GLY A 445 -7.18 -20.96 9.74
CA GLY A 445 -8.03 -21.69 10.68
C GLY A 445 -7.26 -22.16 11.94
N ASN A 446 -7.90 -22.93 12.82
CA ASN A 446 -7.25 -23.56 13.99
C ASN A 446 -7.74 -25.01 14.20
N GLY A 447 -6.97 -25.73 15.02
CA GLY A 447 -7.32 -27.06 15.52
C GLY A 447 -7.47 -28.11 14.41
N PRO A 448 -8.45 -29.02 14.52
CA PRO A 448 -8.73 -30.03 13.50
C PRO A 448 -9.20 -29.46 12.15
N THR A 449 -9.31 -28.14 11.98
CA THR A 449 -9.68 -27.52 10.70
C THR A 449 -8.60 -26.58 10.17
N ALA A 450 -7.39 -26.63 10.75
CA ALA A 450 -6.27 -25.82 10.30
C ALA A 450 -5.80 -26.24 8.90
N CYS A 451 -5.36 -25.27 8.11
CA CYS A 451 -4.82 -25.47 6.77
C CYS A 451 -3.60 -26.40 6.83
N CYS A 452 -3.67 -27.51 6.09
CA CYS A 452 -2.59 -28.47 5.91
C CYS A 452 -1.43 -27.87 5.11
N GLY A 453 -1.72 -26.92 4.20
CA GLY A 453 -0.73 -26.21 3.38
C GLY A 453 -0.07 -25.00 4.02
N ARG A 454 -0.35 -24.67 5.29
CA ARG A 454 0.13 -23.41 5.90
C ARG A 454 1.65 -23.23 5.82
N GLN A 455 2.43 -24.28 6.07
CA GLN A 455 3.89 -24.20 6.04
C GLN A 455 4.41 -24.01 4.61
N PHE A 456 3.80 -24.71 3.65
CA PHE A 456 4.09 -24.53 2.23
C PHE A 456 3.78 -23.08 1.82
N ALA A 457 2.55 -22.60 2.05
CA ALA A 457 2.13 -21.26 1.65
C ALA A 457 3.01 -20.16 2.26
N THR A 458 3.27 -20.20 3.58
CA THR A 458 4.08 -19.19 4.25
C THR A 458 5.50 -19.15 3.70
N ARG A 459 6.18 -20.31 3.58
CA ARG A 459 7.55 -20.37 3.07
C ARG A 459 7.62 -20.02 1.59
N HIS A 460 6.67 -20.51 0.80
CA HIS A 460 6.60 -20.25 -0.64
C HIS A 460 6.48 -18.75 -0.93
N ILE A 461 5.55 -18.05 -0.25
CA ILE A 461 5.35 -16.60 -0.42
C ILE A 461 6.54 -15.81 0.14
N ALA A 462 7.07 -16.19 1.31
CA ALA A 462 8.23 -15.53 1.90
C ALA A 462 9.47 -15.61 0.98
N SER A 463 9.70 -16.77 0.36
CA SER A 463 10.80 -16.98 -0.59
C SER A 463 10.63 -16.13 -1.84
N PHE A 464 9.41 -16.08 -2.39
CA PHE A 464 9.07 -15.22 -3.52
C PHE A 464 9.33 -13.75 -3.19
N ALA A 465 8.87 -13.28 -2.03
CA ALA A 465 9.10 -11.90 -1.59
C ALA A 465 10.58 -11.56 -1.43
N ALA A 466 11.37 -12.47 -0.82
CA ALA A 466 12.80 -12.30 -0.68
C ALA A 466 13.51 -12.21 -2.04
N LEU A 467 13.12 -13.05 -3.01
CA LEU A 467 13.68 -13.02 -4.36
C LEU A 467 13.34 -11.71 -5.08
N MET A 468 12.08 -11.25 -4.97
CA MET A 468 11.61 -10.03 -5.62
C MET A 468 12.36 -8.77 -5.14
N VAL A 469 12.60 -8.63 -3.83
CA VAL A 469 13.32 -7.45 -3.30
C VAL A 469 14.81 -7.44 -3.64
N THR A 470 15.39 -8.62 -3.90
CA THR A 470 16.80 -8.77 -4.31
C THR A 470 17.01 -8.54 -5.80
N LEU A 471 16.00 -8.80 -6.63
CA LEU A 471 16.12 -8.73 -8.09
C LEU A 471 15.56 -7.44 -8.68
N PHE A 472 14.59 -6.78 -8.02
CA PHE A 472 13.89 -5.65 -8.62
C PHE A 472 13.75 -4.45 -7.69
N ASP A 473 13.68 -3.28 -8.32
CA ASP A 473 13.06 -2.08 -7.77
C ASP A 473 11.74 -1.83 -8.49
N LEU A 474 10.63 -1.80 -7.75
CA LEU A 474 9.29 -1.64 -8.29
C LEU A 474 8.79 -0.23 -7.98
N VAL A 475 8.48 0.54 -9.03
CA VAL A 475 8.03 1.93 -8.92
C VAL A 475 6.67 2.08 -9.57
N PRO A 476 5.63 2.56 -8.87
CA PRO A 476 4.33 2.88 -9.46
C PRO A 476 4.45 3.88 -10.62
N VAL A 477 3.75 3.62 -11.72
CA VAL A 477 3.86 4.45 -12.94
C VAL A 477 3.05 5.74 -12.87
N ASP A 478 1.92 5.71 -12.15
CA ASP A 478 0.94 6.81 -12.17
C ASP A 478 1.24 7.92 -11.16
N ASP A 479 2.33 7.82 -10.39
CA ASP A 479 2.70 8.82 -9.39
C ASP A 479 4.16 9.24 -9.58
N PRO A 480 4.45 10.52 -9.86
CA PRO A 480 5.81 11.00 -10.07
C PRO A 480 6.61 11.07 -8.76
N CYS A 481 6.13 10.48 -7.67
CA CYS A 481 6.88 10.19 -6.45
C CYS A 481 7.02 8.70 -6.15
N GLY A 482 6.60 7.83 -7.08
CA GLY A 482 6.54 6.39 -6.86
C GLY A 482 5.64 6.01 -5.69
N ARG A 483 4.64 6.85 -5.34
CA ARG A 483 3.77 6.55 -4.20
C ARG A 483 2.80 5.45 -4.57
N TRP A 484 2.79 4.44 -3.72
CA TRP A 484 1.85 3.36 -3.81
C TRP A 484 0.50 3.81 -3.25
N THR A 485 -0.53 3.78 -4.10
CA THR A 485 -1.91 3.99 -3.65
C THR A 485 -2.46 2.67 -3.14
N ASP A 486 -3.11 2.63 -1.97
CA ASP A 486 -3.77 1.41 -1.49
C ASP A 486 -5.03 1.16 -2.32
N PRO A 487 -5.06 0.12 -3.19
CA PRO A 487 -6.20 -0.11 -4.06
C PRO A 487 -7.41 -0.71 -3.32
N GLY A 488 -7.27 -0.99 -2.02
CA GLY A 488 -8.21 -1.81 -1.27
C GLY A 488 -8.34 -3.21 -1.85
N MET A 489 -9.38 -3.94 -1.46
CA MET A 489 -9.58 -5.34 -1.87
C MET A 489 -10.37 -5.50 -3.18
N ASP A 490 -10.68 -4.42 -3.90
CA ASP A 490 -11.37 -4.51 -5.20
C ASP A 490 -10.37 -4.84 -6.30
N SER A 491 -10.44 -6.05 -6.85
CA SER A 491 -9.58 -6.53 -7.93
C SER A 491 -9.54 -5.62 -9.17
N ARG A 492 -10.56 -4.78 -9.40
CA ARG A 492 -10.55 -3.81 -10.53
C ARG A 492 -9.64 -2.61 -10.24
N VAL A 493 -9.65 -2.15 -8.99
CA VAL A 493 -8.82 -1.05 -8.52
C VAL A 493 -7.38 -1.54 -8.39
N ILE A 494 -7.18 -2.76 -7.87
CA ILE A 494 -5.86 -3.42 -7.79
C ILE A 494 -5.15 -3.47 -9.15
N ARG A 495 -5.88 -3.77 -10.24
CA ARG A 495 -5.29 -3.81 -11.59
C ARG A 495 -5.02 -2.42 -12.17
N ARG A 496 -5.93 -1.47 -11.96
CA ARG A 496 -5.78 -0.11 -12.46
C ARG A 496 -4.59 0.58 -11.80
N ASP A 497 -4.50 0.49 -10.47
CA ASP A 497 -3.51 1.20 -9.65
C ASP A 497 -2.26 0.34 -9.41
N GLY A 498 -2.15 -0.82 -10.08
CA GLY A 498 -1.11 -1.83 -9.89
C GLY A 498 -0.06 -1.85 -11.00
N LEU A 499 -0.04 -0.86 -11.89
CA LEU A 499 1.01 -0.71 -12.90
C LEU A 499 2.30 -0.24 -12.24
N VAL A 500 3.35 -1.05 -12.40
CA VAL A 500 4.68 -0.76 -11.87
C VAL A 500 5.72 -0.85 -12.97
N GLN A 501 6.66 0.07 -12.95
CA GLN A 501 7.91 -0.05 -13.66
C GLN A 501 8.83 -0.96 -12.82
N ALA A 502 9.32 -2.03 -13.43
CA ALA A 502 10.19 -3.00 -12.78
C ALA A 502 11.62 -2.83 -13.27
N HIS A 503 12.48 -2.23 -12.45
CA HIS A 503 13.89 -2.05 -12.74
C HIS A 503 14.68 -3.23 -12.18
N ALA A 504 15.47 -3.92 -13.02
CA ALA A 504 16.36 -4.97 -12.53
C ALA A 504 17.47 -4.33 -11.68
N LEU A 505 17.72 -4.88 -10.49
CA LEU A 505 18.85 -4.48 -9.67
C LEU A 505 20.13 -5.10 -10.25
N PRO A 506 21.26 -4.35 -10.29
CA PRO A 506 22.52 -4.90 -10.76
C PRO A 506 22.91 -6.13 -9.91
N PRO A 507 23.61 -7.12 -10.50
CA PRO A 507 24.23 -8.17 -9.71
C PRO A 507 25.09 -7.52 -8.63
N ALA A 508 25.08 -8.07 -7.41
CA ALA A 508 25.93 -7.57 -6.35
C ALA A 508 27.41 -7.73 -6.79
N GLU A 509 27.99 -6.66 -7.32
CA GLU A 509 29.38 -6.65 -7.73
C GLU A 509 30.25 -6.93 -6.49
N SER A 510 31.28 -7.73 -6.71
CA SER A 510 32.33 -8.00 -5.73
C SER A 510 32.76 -6.70 -5.06
N ALA A 511 32.82 -6.71 -3.73
CA ALA A 511 33.54 -5.71 -2.96
C ALA A 511 34.88 -5.41 -3.65
N VAL A 512 34.99 -4.21 -4.20
CA VAL A 512 36.19 -3.73 -4.88
C VAL A 512 37.33 -3.76 -3.86
N HIS A 513 38.45 -4.38 -4.25
CA HIS A 513 39.67 -4.40 -3.47
C HIS A 513 40.09 -2.97 -3.12
N GLU A 514 40.50 -2.76 -1.87
CA GLU A 514 40.90 -1.50 -1.23
C GLU A 514 42.16 -0.81 -1.86
N GLY A 515 42.56 -1.20 -3.07
CA GLY A 515 43.80 -0.78 -3.73
C GLY A 515 43.68 0.16 -4.93
N ASP A 516 42.50 0.35 -5.53
CA ASP A 516 42.32 1.14 -6.77
C ASP A 516 41.56 2.47 -6.58
N LEU A 517 41.46 2.98 -5.35
CA LEU A 517 40.72 4.20 -4.98
C LEU A 517 41.42 5.53 -5.35
N ASN A 518 42.26 5.59 -6.38
CA ASN A 518 42.95 6.83 -6.78
C ASN A 518 42.76 7.27 -8.24
N ALA A 519 41.85 6.67 -9.02
CA ALA A 519 41.69 7.10 -10.43
C ALA A 519 40.29 7.03 -11.07
N ALA A 520 39.20 6.78 -10.32
CA ALA A 520 37.83 6.89 -10.86
C ALA A 520 36.88 7.49 -9.82
N SER A 521 36.09 8.49 -10.22
CA SER A 521 35.16 9.19 -9.33
C SER A 521 34.02 8.27 -8.88
N PRO A 522 33.74 8.15 -7.57
CA PRO A 522 32.69 7.27 -7.06
C PRO A 522 31.35 8.01 -7.00
N ASP A 523 30.53 7.95 -8.05
CA ASP A 523 29.16 8.51 -8.04
C ASP A 523 28.16 7.70 -8.89
N THR A 524 28.28 6.36 -8.92
CA THR A 524 27.30 5.47 -9.56
C THR A 524 26.83 4.35 -8.65
N HIS A 525 26.34 4.71 -7.47
CA HIS A 525 25.34 3.93 -6.74
C HIS A 525 24.41 4.91 -6.01
N LEU A 526 23.10 4.84 -6.26
CA LEU A 526 22.06 5.62 -5.55
C LEU A 526 21.87 5.13 -4.09
N GLY A 527 22.98 4.94 -3.37
CA GLY A 527 23.02 4.79 -1.92
C GLY A 527 23.13 6.17 -1.27
N LEU A 528 22.10 7.00 -1.42
CA LEU A 528 22.08 8.31 -0.75
C LEU A 528 21.96 8.08 0.76
N SER A 529 22.94 8.56 1.52
CA SER A 529 22.88 8.60 2.98
C SER A 529 21.68 9.43 3.47
N LYS A 530 21.26 9.24 4.74
CA LYS A 530 20.20 10.05 5.38
C LYS A 530 20.42 11.56 5.26
N SER A 531 21.67 12.01 5.26
CA SER A 531 22.02 13.40 4.98
C SER A 531 21.82 13.73 3.51
N GLN A 532 22.20 12.89 2.54
CA GLN A 532 22.01 13.20 1.13
C GLN A 532 20.53 13.20 0.68
N LEU A 533 19.67 12.38 1.29
CA LEU A 533 18.22 12.31 0.99
C LEU A 533 17.43 13.60 1.34
N PHE A 534 17.97 14.46 2.21
CA PHE A 534 17.31 15.67 2.74
C PHE A 534 18.23 16.88 2.82
N GLU A 535 19.44 16.65 3.27
CA GLU A 535 20.54 17.58 3.55
C GLU A 535 21.69 17.42 2.55
N GLY A 536 21.42 17.46 1.24
CA GLY A 536 22.45 18.03 0.34
C GLY A 536 22.96 19.32 1.00
N PRO A 537 24.29 19.52 1.16
CA PRO A 537 24.88 20.37 2.19
C PRO A 537 24.04 21.63 2.42
N ARG A 538 23.66 21.89 3.68
CA ARG A 538 22.78 23.01 4.05
C ARG A 538 23.29 24.38 3.54
N ASN A 539 24.52 24.42 3.01
CA ASN A 539 25.23 25.54 2.37
C ASN A 539 25.54 25.35 0.86
N LEU A 540 24.85 24.48 0.11
CA LEU A 540 25.14 24.18 -1.30
C LEU A 540 24.96 25.35 -2.28
N GLY A 541 24.39 26.48 -1.84
CA GLY A 541 24.48 27.73 -2.62
C GLY A 541 25.93 28.08 -2.98
N ASN A 542 26.90 27.63 -2.16
CA ASN A 542 28.29 28.05 -2.31
C ASN A 542 29.21 26.95 -2.85
N HIS A 543 28.78 25.68 -2.93
CA HIS A 543 29.61 24.63 -3.53
C HIS A 543 29.44 24.56 -5.05
N TRP A 544 28.23 24.83 -5.55
CA TRP A 544 27.96 24.92 -6.99
C TRP A 544 28.32 26.29 -7.58
N GLN A 545 28.36 27.37 -6.78
CA GLN A 545 28.95 28.65 -7.20
C GLN A 545 30.44 28.55 -7.58
N ASN A 546 31.15 27.50 -7.13
CA ASN A 546 32.56 27.26 -7.45
C ASN A 546 32.81 26.07 -8.39
N GLN A 547 31.77 25.33 -8.82
CA GLN A 547 31.91 24.18 -9.73
C GLN A 547 31.19 24.33 -11.07
N THR A 548 30.46 25.43 -11.29
CA THR A 548 30.23 25.96 -12.64
C THR A 548 31.17 27.14 -12.83
N GLY A 549 32.10 27.01 -13.79
CA GLY A 549 33.23 27.90 -13.96
C GLY A 549 32.91 29.39 -13.85
N HIS A 550 33.80 30.11 -13.17
CA HIS A 550 34.27 31.37 -13.74
C HIS A 550 34.90 31.04 -15.10
N ASP A 551 34.08 30.91 -16.15
CA ASP A 551 34.58 30.86 -17.51
C ASP A 551 34.00 32.04 -18.29
N ALA A 552 34.96 32.91 -18.60
CA ALA A 552 34.95 34.09 -19.43
C ALA A 552 33.79 34.20 -20.43
N ALA A 553 33.34 35.44 -20.61
CA ALA A 553 32.79 35.88 -21.89
C ALA A 553 33.83 35.62 -22.99
N ILE A 554 33.77 34.46 -23.63
CA ILE A 554 34.48 34.20 -24.88
C ILE A 554 33.60 34.80 -25.98
N ASN A 555 34.01 35.94 -26.51
CA ASN A 555 33.45 36.59 -27.71
C ASN A 555 31.96 37.00 -27.64
N GLY A 556 31.43 37.34 -26.46
CA GLY A 556 30.09 37.94 -26.36
C GLY A 556 28.92 37.00 -26.74
N GLN A 557 29.13 35.68 -26.73
CA GLN A 557 28.07 34.68 -26.83
C GLN A 557 27.85 34.00 -25.47
N PHE A 558 26.63 34.15 -24.95
CA PHE A 558 26.15 33.51 -23.71
C PHE A 558 26.02 31.98 -23.89
N VAL A 559 26.46 31.21 -22.87
CA VAL A 559 26.35 29.74 -22.84
C VAL A 559 25.33 29.32 -21.77
N PRO A 560 24.43 28.35 -22.03
CA PRO A 560 23.27 28.11 -21.16
C PRO A 560 23.54 27.41 -19.83
N ARG A 561 22.77 27.77 -18.79
CA ARG A 561 22.78 27.15 -17.45
C ARG A 561 21.88 25.91 -17.39
N ARG A 562 22.29 24.79 -18.00
CA ARG A 562 21.48 23.54 -18.00
C ARG A 562 21.59 22.74 -16.69
N VAL A 563 20.44 22.43 -16.08
CA VAL A 563 20.33 21.39 -15.04
C VAL A 563 20.30 20.01 -15.72
N SER A 564 21.18 19.10 -15.32
CA SER A 564 21.23 17.73 -15.85
C SER A 564 19.99 16.91 -15.46
N ASP A 565 19.70 15.84 -16.22
CA ASP A 565 18.59 14.92 -15.92
C ASP A 565 18.72 14.29 -14.53
N GLU A 566 19.94 13.91 -14.16
CA GLU A 566 20.27 13.36 -12.83
C GLU A 566 19.94 14.33 -11.71
N VAL A 567 20.31 15.62 -11.85
CA VAL A 567 20.04 16.64 -10.83
C VAL A 567 18.54 16.94 -10.76
N TYR A 568 17.86 17.05 -11.89
CA TYR A 568 16.44 17.31 -11.94
C TYR A 568 15.64 16.17 -11.30
N GLU A 569 16.02 14.93 -11.57
CA GLU A 569 15.42 13.73 -10.98
C GLU A 569 15.70 13.62 -9.46
N ALA A 570 16.91 13.94 -9.02
CA ALA A 570 17.24 14.01 -7.60
C ALA A 570 16.39 15.07 -6.87
N MET A 571 16.16 16.22 -7.51
CA MET A 571 15.29 17.28 -6.97
C MET A 571 13.82 16.84 -6.96
N ARG A 572 13.33 16.13 -7.99
CA ARG A 572 12.00 15.52 -7.99
C ARG A 572 11.83 14.58 -6.79
N GLN A 573 12.76 13.65 -6.60
CA GLN A 573 12.71 12.69 -5.50
C GLN A 573 12.77 13.38 -4.12
N LYS A 574 13.57 14.44 -4.00
CA LYS A 574 13.61 15.26 -2.79
C LYS A 574 12.29 16.00 -2.54
N GLY A 575 11.62 16.47 -3.58
CA GLY A 575 10.28 17.06 -3.50
C GLY A 575 9.26 16.05 -2.98
N CYS A 576 9.35 14.82 -3.46
CA CYS A 576 8.52 13.70 -3.00
C CYS A 576 8.71 13.41 -1.52
N ASN A 577 9.96 13.41 -1.09
CA ASN A 577 10.32 13.22 0.30
C ASN A 577 9.71 14.32 1.20
N PHE A 578 9.75 15.59 0.77
CA PHE A 578 9.09 16.67 1.49
C PHE A 578 7.57 16.50 1.56
N MET A 579 6.92 16.13 0.46
CA MET A 579 5.47 15.88 0.44
C MET A 579 5.07 14.74 1.38
N GLN A 580 5.82 13.64 1.38
CA GLN A 580 5.60 12.54 2.30
C GLN A 580 5.76 13.00 3.74
N ALA A 581 6.89 13.63 4.09
CA ALA A 581 7.15 14.11 5.44
C ALA A 581 6.06 15.06 5.96
N MET A 582 5.63 16.04 5.15
CA MET A 582 4.59 16.99 5.53
C MET A 582 3.23 16.32 5.76
N SER A 583 2.90 15.24 5.04
CA SER A 583 1.62 14.53 5.18
C SER A 583 1.50 13.62 6.42
N LYS A 584 2.62 13.36 7.11
CA LYS A 584 2.70 12.48 8.29
C LYS A 584 2.46 13.22 9.60
N THR A 585 2.05 12.49 10.64
CA THR A 585 1.93 13.06 12.00
C THR A 585 3.29 13.55 12.52
N ASP A 586 3.31 14.43 13.52
CA ASP A 586 4.56 14.93 14.12
C ASP A 586 5.57 13.83 14.51
N ALA A 587 5.09 12.76 15.16
CA ALA A 587 5.95 11.66 15.59
C ALA A 587 6.54 10.87 14.42
N GLU A 588 5.75 10.63 13.37
CA GLU A 588 6.20 9.96 12.15
C GLU A 588 7.16 10.84 11.33
N ALA A 589 6.91 12.15 11.32
CA ALA A 589 7.72 13.15 10.63
C ALA A 589 9.09 13.36 11.30
N ALA A 590 9.23 13.07 12.60
CA ALA A 590 10.48 13.25 13.35
C ALA A 590 11.69 12.58 12.66
N TRP A 591 11.47 11.40 12.09
CA TRP A 591 12.50 10.66 11.36
C TRP A 591 13.05 11.44 10.15
N TRP A 592 12.18 12.16 9.44
CA TRP A 592 12.50 12.90 8.22
C TRP A 592 13.37 14.13 8.49
N VAL A 593 13.25 14.73 9.68
CA VAL A 593 14.06 15.87 10.14
C VAL A 593 15.19 15.46 11.09
N GLN A 594 15.52 14.16 11.13
CA GLN A 594 16.59 13.58 11.95
C GLN A 594 16.43 13.87 13.46
N LYS A 595 15.18 13.92 13.93
CA LYS A 595 14.83 14.03 15.35
C LYS A 595 14.23 12.72 15.85
N THR A 596 14.12 12.58 17.16
CA THR A 596 13.46 11.43 17.80
C THR A 596 12.22 11.92 18.54
N GLY A 597 11.11 11.19 18.41
CA GLY A 597 9.85 11.48 19.09
C GLY A 597 9.00 12.60 18.47
N SER A 598 9.60 13.71 18.03
CA SER A 598 8.89 14.87 17.48
C SER A 598 9.68 15.58 16.37
N ALA A 599 9.00 16.06 15.33
CA ALA A 599 9.60 16.88 14.29
C ALA A 599 9.72 18.36 14.70
N GLU A 600 9.02 18.77 15.76
CA GLU A 600 8.88 20.16 16.19
C GLU A 600 10.23 20.84 16.42
N SER A 601 10.32 22.11 16.01
CA SER A 601 11.48 22.95 16.25
C SER A 601 11.59 23.34 17.73
N ALA A 602 12.82 23.29 18.26
CA ALA A 602 13.11 23.67 19.64
C ALA A 602 13.23 25.19 19.84
N PHE A 603 13.27 25.98 18.76
CA PHE A 603 13.53 27.42 18.85
C PHE A 603 12.26 28.21 19.20
N GLN A 604 12.35 29.04 20.23
CA GLN A 604 11.20 29.81 20.76
C GLN A 604 11.34 31.32 20.59
N LYS A 605 12.58 31.84 20.57
CA LYS A 605 12.88 33.28 20.47
C LYS A 605 14.16 33.49 19.68
N VAL A 606 14.19 34.51 18.82
CA VAL A 606 15.34 34.82 17.96
C VAL A 606 16.48 35.46 18.76
N GLU A 607 16.15 36.24 19.78
CA GLU A 607 17.10 36.98 20.63
C GLU A 607 18.00 36.05 21.45
N ALA A 608 17.49 34.88 21.82
CA ALA A 608 18.28 33.86 22.51
C ALA A 608 19.49 33.41 21.66
N TRP A 609 19.43 33.57 20.33
CA TRP A 609 20.46 33.17 19.38
C TRP A 609 21.18 34.35 18.74
N GLY A 610 21.17 35.52 19.38
CA GLY A 610 21.95 36.69 18.95
C GLY A 610 21.31 37.53 17.86
N TYR A 611 20.06 37.22 17.49
CA TYR A 611 19.29 38.02 16.55
C TYR A 611 18.57 39.17 17.27
N ALA A 612 18.26 40.24 16.54
CA ALA A 612 17.45 41.34 17.03
C ALA A 612 16.46 41.79 15.96
N PHE A 613 15.30 42.25 16.39
CA PHE A 613 14.36 42.94 15.53
C PHE A 613 14.87 44.34 15.20
N TYR A 614 14.70 44.78 13.95
CA TYR A 614 15.01 46.13 13.52
C TYR A 614 13.88 46.72 12.67
N THR A 615 13.78 48.04 12.68
CA THR A 615 12.85 48.77 11.82
C THR A 615 13.41 48.77 10.39
N VAL A 616 12.61 48.32 9.42
CA VAL A 616 12.94 48.43 8.00
C VAL A 616 12.61 49.86 7.56
N GLU A 617 13.58 50.75 7.71
CA GLU A 617 13.54 52.12 7.20
C GLU A 617 13.60 52.03 5.66
N ASP A 618 12.60 52.55 4.95
CA ASP A 618 12.45 52.52 3.48
C ASP A 618 11.88 51.24 2.81
N PHE A 619 10.85 50.63 3.39
CA PHE A 619 10.06 49.59 2.69
C PHE A 619 9.59 50.02 1.29
N ARG A 620 9.26 51.30 1.08
CA ARG A 620 8.79 51.81 -0.23
C ARG A 620 9.86 51.78 -1.34
N TYR A 621 11.13 51.64 -0.99
CA TYR A 621 12.24 51.58 -1.95
C TYR A 621 12.84 50.16 -1.93
N GLY A 622 12.25 49.26 -2.74
CA GLY A 622 12.80 47.91 -2.98
C GLY A 622 12.01 46.74 -2.41
N ALA A 623 10.83 46.99 -1.81
CA ALA A 623 9.87 45.93 -1.57
C ALA A 623 9.41 45.29 -2.90
N PRO A 624 9.02 44.01 -2.86
CA PRO A 624 8.39 43.36 -4.02
C PRO A 624 7.17 44.14 -4.48
N GLU A 625 6.88 44.12 -5.77
CA GLU A 625 5.57 44.51 -6.27
C GLU A 625 4.57 43.37 -5.97
N TYR A 626 3.58 43.62 -5.12
CA TYR A 626 2.67 42.57 -4.64
C TYR A 626 1.19 42.91 -4.78
N GLU A 627 0.86 44.15 -5.11
CA GLU A 627 -0.49 44.71 -5.12
C GLU A 627 -1.41 43.93 -6.06
N GLU A 628 -1.03 43.73 -7.32
CA GLU A 628 -1.82 43.00 -8.33
C GLU A 628 -2.15 41.57 -7.87
N ALA A 629 -1.15 40.86 -7.35
CA ALA A 629 -1.30 39.50 -6.86
C ALA A 629 -2.17 39.44 -5.59
N TYR A 630 -2.03 40.41 -4.69
CA TYR A 630 -2.84 40.50 -3.47
C TYR A 630 -4.31 40.72 -3.81
N GLU A 631 -4.62 41.71 -4.64
CA GLU A 631 -5.99 42.00 -5.07
C GLU A 631 -6.65 40.76 -5.70
N ALA A 632 -5.92 40.09 -6.59
CA ALA A 632 -6.43 38.93 -7.29
C ALA A 632 -6.57 37.67 -6.40
N LEU A 633 -5.86 37.61 -5.27
CA LEU A 633 -6.08 36.62 -4.21
C LEU A 633 -7.19 37.03 -3.23
N GLY A 634 -7.81 38.20 -3.41
CA GLY A 634 -8.80 38.75 -2.49
C GLY A 634 -8.18 39.25 -1.18
N LEU A 635 -6.89 39.57 -1.19
CA LEU A 635 -6.14 40.17 -0.09
C LEU A 635 -6.15 41.69 -0.23
N ASP A 636 -6.03 42.40 0.88
CA ASP A 636 -6.06 43.87 0.91
C ASP A 636 -4.64 44.45 0.72
N PRO A 637 -4.33 45.10 -0.44
CA PRO A 637 -3.03 45.71 -0.68
C PRO A 637 -2.88 47.10 -0.04
N ASP A 638 -3.99 47.83 0.17
CA ASP A 638 -4.02 49.28 0.41
C ASP A 638 -3.76 49.67 1.89
N LYS A 639 -3.60 48.69 2.77
CA LYS A 639 -3.39 48.92 4.20
C LYS A 639 -1.89 48.97 4.52
N GLU A 640 -1.34 50.18 4.34
CA GLU A 640 0.08 50.58 4.39
C GLU A 640 1.04 49.74 5.25
N LEU A 641 2.19 49.44 4.62
CA LEU A 641 3.43 49.02 5.27
C LEU A 641 4.25 50.28 5.61
N GLY A 642 4.11 50.76 6.84
CA GLY A 642 4.99 51.79 7.42
C GLY A 642 4.26 53.05 7.88
N GLY A 643 3.90 53.10 9.18
CA GLY A 643 3.54 54.34 9.87
C GLY A 643 2.13 54.42 10.46
N GLY A 644 1.63 53.37 11.12
CA GLY A 644 0.41 53.44 11.94
C GLY A 644 -0.34 52.10 12.05
N ASP A 645 -1.15 51.94 13.09
CA ASP A 645 -1.92 50.72 13.43
C ASP A 645 -3.05 50.35 12.44
N LYS A 646 -2.92 50.60 11.14
CA LYS A 646 -4.07 50.61 10.21
C LYS A 646 -4.12 49.47 9.17
N GLY A 647 -3.33 48.40 9.33
CA GLY A 647 -3.32 47.27 8.39
C GLY A 647 -2.89 45.89 8.93
N PRO A 648 -3.32 44.78 8.27
CA PRO A 648 -2.95 43.41 8.63
C PRO A 648 -1.55 43.01 8.15
N ASN A 649 -1.00 43.69 7.14
CA ASN A 649 0.36 43.47 6.66
C ASN A 649 1.38 44.13 7.62
N LYS A 650 2.34 43.36 8.12
CA LYS A 650 3.37 43.80 9.07
C LYS A 650 4.77 43.51 8.53
N VAL A 651 5.61 44.53 8.40
CA VAL A 651 7.04 44.34 8.05
C VAL A 651 7.81 43.91 9.29
N VAL A 652 8.53 42.80 9.20
CA VAL A 652 9.39 42.28 10.26
C VAL A 652 10.81 42.15 9.74
N GLY A 653 11.73 42.95 10.30
CA GLY A 653 13.17 42.86 10.07
C GLY A 653 13.87 42.14 11.21
N ILE A 654 14.69 41.13 10.92
CA ILE A 654 15.48 40.38 11.91
C ILE A 654 16.94 40.31 11.47
N ARG A 655 17.89 40.64 12.36
CA ARG A 655 19.33 40.65 12.04
C ARG A 655 20.17 39.93 13.10
N HIS A 656 21.14 39.12 12.68
CA HIS A 656 22.09 38.45 13.57
C HIS A 656 23.26 39.38 13.90
N GLU A 657 23.16 40.09 15.01
CA GLU A 657 24.07 41.19 15.34
C GLU A 657 24.81 41.03 16.66
N ARG A 658 24.37 40.13 17.55
CA ARG A 658 24.95 39.92 18.87
C ARG A 658 25.66 38.58 18.96
N GLU A 659 26.75 38.57 19.72
CA GLU A 659 27.42 37.34 20.08
C GLU A 659 26.63 36.59 21.16
N THR A 660 26.58 35.26 21.05
CA THR A 660 25.97 34.41 22.08
C THR A 660 26.85 33.21 22.39
N VAL A 661 26.66 32.63 23.58
CA VAL A 661 27.35 31.40 24.00
C VAL A 661 26.29 30.39 24.41
N HIS A 662 26.28 29.21 23.76
CA HIS A 662 25.43 28.08 24.13
C HIS A 662 26.26 26.81 24.15
N ASP A 663 26.07 25.98 25.18
CA ASP A 663 26.79 24.71 25.36
C ASP A 663 28.33 24.87 25.29
N GLY A 664 28.86 25.99 25.77
CA GLY A 664 30.29 26.32 25.69
C GLY A 664 30.79 26.71 24.30
N VAL A 665 29.92 26.78 23.29
CA VAL A 665 30.24 27.22 21.93
C VAL A 665 29.89 28.69 21.76
N GLN A 666 30.87 29.49 21.34
CA GLN A 666 30.69 30.91 21.04
C GLN A 666 30.25 31.11 19.59
N TYR A 667 29.13 31.82 19.40
CA TYR A 667 28.57 32.16 18.11
C TYR A 667 28.72 33.64 17.84
N ARG A 668 29.67 33.99 16.96
CA ARG A 668 29.91 35.37 16.54
C ARG A 668 28.78 35.87 15.61
N PRO A 669 28.49 37.19 15.58
CA PRO A 669 27.51 37.77 14.67
C PRO A 669 27.82 37.47 13.21
N THR A 670 26.91 36.78 12.53
CA THR A 670 27.02 36.47 11.10
C THR A 670 26.52 37.59 10.21
N LYS A 671 25.88 38.63 10.79
CA LYS A 671 25.24 39.73 10.04
C LYS A 671 24.18 39.24 9.06
N ALA A 672 23.64 38.03 9.27
CA ALA A 672 22.44 37.54 8.59
C ALA A 672 21.31 38.55 8.79
N TYR A 673 20.50 38.78 7.76
CA TYR A 673 19.31 39.61 7.88
C TYR A 673 18.16 39.03 7.08
N PHE A 674 16.96 39.23 7.60
CA PHE A 674 15.73 38.67 7.08
C PHE A 674 14.66 39.75 7.14
N GLU A 675 14.12 40.09 5.98
CA GLU A 675 12.99 41.01 5.84
C GLU A 675 11.79 40.25 5.30
N THR A 676 10.67 40.38 5.99
CA THR A 676 9.46 39.57 5.73
C THR A 676 8.22 40.41 5.98
N ILE A 677 7.27 40.35 5.05
CA ILE A 677 5.89 40.80 5.29
C ILE A 677 5.13 39.62 5.90
N VAL A 678 4.51 39.87 7.03
CA VAL A 678 3.66 38.91 7.72
C VAL A 678 2.24 39.47 7.72
N ASN A 679 1.28 38.70 7.22
CA ASN A 679 -0.14 38.99 7.36
C ASN A 679 -0.81 37.85 8.15
N PRO A 680 -0.87 37.97 9.49
CA PRO A 680 -1.49 36.98 10.38
C PRO A 680 -2.99 36.79 10.14
N GLU A 681 -3.69 37.83 9.69
CA GLU A 681 -5.14 37.83 9.50
C GLU A 681 -5.53 36.97 8.28
N ASP A 682 -4.89 37.25 7.14
CA ASP A 682 -5.22 36.59 5.88
C ASP A 682 -4.42 35.32 5.62
N GLY A 683 -3.31 35.12 6.33
CA GLY A 683 -2.51 33.89 6.23
C GLY A 683 -1.33 33.98 5.26
N VAL A 684 -0.59 35.09 5.24
CA VAL A 684 0.53 35.29 4.29
C VAL A 684 1.85 35.48 5.01
N ILE A 685 2.89 34.80 4.53
CA ILE A 685 4.30 35.10 4.82
C ILE A 685 4.98 35.39 3.49
N MET A 686 5.46 36.61 3.28
CA MET A 686 6.23 36.99 2.10
C MET A 686 7.67 37.33 2.48
N ALA A 687 8.62 36.54 2.01
CA ALA A 687 10.04 36.77 2.22
C ALA A 687 10.69 37.27 0.93
N TRP A 688 11.39 38.41 1.00
CA TRP A 688 12.07 39.01 -0.16
C TRP A 688 13.57 39.23 0.03
N MET A 689 14.05 39.61 1.23
CA MET A 689 15.50 39.67 1.54
C MET A 689 15.92 38.70 2.66
N PRO A 690 15.99 37.38 2.40
CA PRO A 690 16.37 36.37 3.39
C PRO A 690 17.87 35.99 3.32
N PHE A 691 18.78 36.92 3.61
CA PHE A 691 20.22 36.67 3.60
C PHE A 691 20.67 35.87 4.84
N GLY A 692 20.71 34.55 4.66
CA GLY A 692 20.96 33.59 5.74
C GLY A 692 22.36 33.62 6.35
N ALA A 693 22.47 33.05 7.56
CA ALA A 693 23.70 33.04 8.35
C ALA A 693 24.90 32.42 7.64
N ALA A 694 24.71 31.36 6.85
CA ALA A 694 25.80 30.74 6.12
C ALA A 694 26.38 31.64 5.02
N HIS A 695 25.54 32.36 4.28
CA HIS A 695 25.96 33.25 3.22
C HIS A 695 26.68 34.47 3.81
N MET A 696 26.01 35.16 4.74
CA MET A 696 26.57 36.37 5.35
C MET A 696 27.84 36.12 6.17
N ALA A 697 27.98 34.91 6.74
CA ALA A 697 29.20 34.51 7.42
C ALA A 697 30.42 34.37 6.50
N GLN A 698 30.23 33.94 5.24
CA GLN A 698 31.33 33.72 4.30
C GLN A 698 31.86 35.00 3.67
N VAL A 699 30.98 35.97 3.42
CA VAL A 699 31.37 37.26 2.83
C VAL A 699 32.06 38.19 3.82
N GLN A 700 31.99 37.89 5.12
CA GLN A 700 32.72 38.64 6.15
C GLN A 700 34.23 38.41 6.09
N LYS A 701 35.00 39.42 6.52
CA LYS A 701 36.47 39.37 6.59
C LYS A 701 36.93 39.68 8.03
N PRO A 702 37.43 38.68 8.81
CA PRO A 702 37.54 37.26 8.46
C PRO A 702 36.18 36.54 8.47
N PRO A 703 36.03 35.43 7.73
CA PRO A 703 34.78 34.66 7.71
C PRO A 703 34.38 34.12 9.10
N VAL A 704 33.08 33.98 9.32
CA VAL A 704 32.53 33.31 10.50
C VAL A 704 32.34 31.83 10.19
N THR A 705 33.15 30.96 10.78
CA THR A 705 33.13 29.52 10.48
C THR A 705 32.13 28.72 11.34
N VAL A 706 31.82 29.22 12.53
CA VAL A 706 30.85 28.58 13.46
C VAL A 706 29.52 29.33 13.38
N LEU A 707 28.53 28.69 12.75
CA LEU A 707 27.19 29.26 12.56
C LEU A 707 26.28 29.02 13.77
N PRO A 708 25.37 29.94 14.13
CA PRO A 708 24.38 29.72 15.18
C PRO A 708 23.51 28.50 14.88
N LYS A 709 22.98 27.82 15.91
CA LYS A 709 22.05 26.69 15.69
C LYS A 709 20.77 27.16 15.01
N LEU A 710 20.22 28.31 15.41
CA LEU A 710 19.15 29.01 14.69
C LEU A 710 19.73 29.71 13.46
N LYS A 711 19.68 29.03 12.31
CA LYS A 711 20.23 29.52 11.04
C LYS A 711 19.31 29.31 9.83
N ASN A 712 18.29 28.46 9.97
CA ASN A 712 17.39 28.11 8.88
C ASN A 712 16.32 29.19 8.72
N TRP A 713 15.94 29.47 7.47
CA TRP A 713 14.89 30.44 7.18
C TRP A 713 13.53 30.02 7.73
N SER A 714 13.20 28.72 7.72
CA SER A 714 11.91 28.20 8.22
C SER A 714 11.62 28.63 9.65
N ASP A 715 12.58 28.44 10.55
CA ASP A 715 12.45 28.84 11.96
C ASP A 715 12.33 30.37 12.12
N ILE A 716 13.12 31.13 11.37
CA ILE A 716 13.12 32.60 11.46
C ILE A 716 11.79 33.17 10.91
N ALA A 717 11.29 32.62 9.81
CA ALA A 717 9.98 32.95 9.25
C ALA A 717 8.85 32.58 10.22
N PHE A 718 8.92 31.40 10.86
CA PHE A 718 7.95 30.99 11.87
C PHE A 718 7.95 31.93 13.09
N LEU A 719 9.13 32.31 13.58
CA LEU A 719 9.23 33.23 14.72
C LEU A 719 8.77 34.65 14.35
N SER A 720 8.94 35.07 13.10
CA SER A 720 8.35 36.30 12.57
C SER A 720 6.82 36.23 12.51
N TRP A 721 6.28 35.10 12.03
CA TRP A 721 4.85 34.82 12.02
C TRP A 721 4.25 34.87 13.43
N LYS A 722 4.88 34.18 14.38
CA LYS A 722 4.45 34.16 15.79
C LYS A 722 4.54 35.51 16.47
N SER A 723 5.59 36.31 16.20
CA SER A 723 5.76 37.62 16.85
C SER A 723 4.64 38.61 16.48
N GLN A 724 4.01 38.43 15.32
CA GLN A 724 2.87 39.24 14.87
C GLN A 724 1.50 38.64 15.24
N GLY A 725 1.45 37.56 16.04
CA GLY A 725 0.19 36.92 16.44
C GLY A 725 -0.32 35.84 15.48
N GLY A 726 0.54 35.33 14.59
CA GLY A 726 0.22 34.29 13.63
C GLY A 726 -0.24 32.97 14.24
N GLY A 727 -1.38 32.47 13.73
CA GLY A 727 -2.02 31.22 14.14
C GLY A 727 -1.82 30.06 13.15
N LYS A 728 -2.83 29.20 13.06
CA LYS A 728 -2.87 28.02 12.18
C LYS A 728 -3.33 28.30 10.74
N ASN A 729 -3.74 29.53 10.46
CA ASN A 729 -4.43 29.97 9.24
C ASN A 729 -3.48 30.35 8.10
N LEU A 730 -2.23 29.87 8.10
CA LEU A 730 -1.29 30.13 7.01
C LEU A 730 -1.84 29.53 5.70
N LYS A 731 -2.00 30.37 4.69
CA LYS A 731 -2.49 30.00 3.34
C LYS A 731 -1.39 30.11 2.29
N TYR A 732 -0.50 31.07 2.44
CA TYR A 732 0.47 31.43 1.40
C TYR A 732 1.85 31.66 2.00
N VAL A 733 2.85 31.00 1.39
CA VAL A 733 4.26 31.33 1.59
C VAL A 733 4.78 31.88 0.27
N TRP A 734 5.17 33.14 0.24
CA TRP A 734 5.66 33.83 -0.94
C TRP A 734 7.17 34.03 -0.82
N ARG A 735 7.89 33.59 -1.84
CA ARG A 735 9.32 33.83 -2.04
C ARG A 735 9.50 34.81 -3.20
N ALA A 736 9.79 36.06 -2.86
CA ALA A 736 9.88 37.15 -3.82
C ALA A 736 11.32 37.36 -4.29
N GLN A 737 11.49 38.02 -5.44
CA GLN A 737 12.78 38.40 -6.03
C GLN A 737 13.75 37.21 -6.10
N ILE A 738 13.32 36.12 -6.75
CA ILE A 738 14.17 34.94 -6.95
C ILE A 738 15.33 35.32 -7.87
N SER A 739 16.56 35.25 -7.34
CA SER A 739 17.80 35.53 -8.09
C SER A 739 18.84 34.40 -7.97
N ASN A 740 18.43 33.25 -7.40
CA ASN A 740 19.32 32.12 -7.21
C ASN A 740 19.38 31.27 -8.49
N GLU A 741 20.55 31.24 -9.11
CA GLU A 741 20.80 30.60 -10.41
C GLU A 741 20.35 29.13 -10.48
N PHE A 742 20.50 28.38 -9.39
CA PHE A 742 20.08 26.98 -9.33
C PHE A 742 18.55 26.84 -9.35
N THR A 743 17.83 27.71 -8.63
CA THR A 743 16.37 27.73 -8.64
C THR A 743 15.84 28.20 -10.00
N GLU A 744 16.47 29.19 -10.61
CA GLU A 744 16.15 29.66 -11.97
C GLU A 744 16.31 28.55 -13.02
N GLY A 745 17.40 27.78 -12.96
CA GLY A 745 17.63 26.65 -13.86
C GLY A 745 16.59 25.54 -13.71
N LEU A 746 16.17 25.23 -12.48
CA LEU A 746 15.09 24.27 -12.21
C LEU A 746 13.73 24.77 -12.72
N LEU A 747 13.43 26.05 -12.50
CA LEU A 747 12.22 26.69 -12.99
C LEU A 747 12.17 26.71 -14.51
N GLY A 748 13.26 27.09 -15.19
CA GLY A 748 13.33 27.10 -16.65
C GLY A 748 13.07 25.73 -17.26
N ARG A 749 13.60 24.66 -16.63
CA ARG A 749 13.31 23.28 -17.04
C ARG A 749 11.86 22.90 -16.77
N ALA A 750 11.34 23.18 -15.57
CA ALA A 750 9.95 22.90 -15.22
C ALA A 750 8.96 23.61 -16.17
N LEU A 751 9.23 24.86 -16.54
CA LEU A 751 8.45 25.61 -17.52
C LEU A 751 8.51 24.97 -18.91
N SER A 752 9.67 24.47 -19.35
CA SER A 752 9.82 23.82 -20.66
C SER A 752 8.99 22.54 -20.81
N GLU A 753 8.74 21.84 -19.70
CA GLU A 753 7.94 20.62 -19.62
C GLU A 753 6.44 20.92 -19.37
N HIS A 754 6.10 22.15 -18.96
CA HIS A 754 4.74 22.51 -18.58
C HIS A 754 3.88 22.93 -19.79
N PRO A 755 2.62 22.46 -19.92
CA PRO A 755 1.78 22.79 -21.08
C PRO A 755 1.53 24.30 -21.28
N ASN A 756 1.44 25.05 -20.18
CA ASN A 756 1.28 26.51 -20.18
C ASN A 756 2.61 27.26 -20.09
N GLY A 757 3.74 26.56 -20.10
CA GLY A 757 5.06 27.18 -20.15
C GLY A 757 5.25 27.85 -21.51
N ARG A 758 5.42 29.17 -21.52
CA ARG A 758 5.67 29.89 -22.78
C ARG A 758 7.13 29.65 -23.13
N ARG A 759 7.35 28.98 -24.27
CA ARG A 759 8.70 28.70 -24.77
C ARG A 759 9.51 29.98 -24.79
N ALA A 760 10.78 29.86 -24.38
CA ALA A 760 11.81 30.86 -24.63
C ALA A 760 11.71 31.43 -26.05
N ASN A 761 12.25 32.65 -26.25
CA ASN A 761 12.13 33.43 -27.48
C ASN A 761 12.29 32.60 -28.78
N LYS A 762 11.76 33.12 -29.89
CA LYS A 762 11.68 32.49 -31.24
C LYS A 762 12.96 31.84 -31.79
N ASN A 763 14.11 31.95 -31.12
CA ASN A 763 15.42 31.48 -31.58
C ASN A 763 15.98 30.27 -30.81
N GLY A 764 15.24 29.64 -29.88
CA GLY A 764 15.68 28.40 -29.24
C GLY A 764 16.85 28.54 -28.26
N ILE A 765 17.04 29.74 -27.72
CA ILE A 765 18.01 30.03 -26.65
C ILE A 765 17.41 29.56 -25.31
N PRO A 766 18.12 28.77 -24.47
CA PRO A 766 17.63 28.35 -23.17
C PRO A 766 17.57 29.49 -22.13
N PHE A 767 16.83 29.23 -21.05
CA PHE A 767 16.46 30.17 -19.99
C PHE A 767 17.65 30.65 -19.13
N ASP A 768 18.44 31.60 -19.66
CA ASP A 768 19.54 32.22 -18.91
C ASP A 768 19.22 33.67 -18.50
N ASN A 769 18.16 34.23 -19.06
CA ASN A 769 17.51 35.48 -18.67
C ASN A 769 16.02 35.33 -19.01
N LEU A 770 15.23 34.83 -18.05
CA LEU A 770 13.79 35.06 -18.08
C LEU A 770 13.64 36.56 -17.84
N GLU A 771 13.66 37.36 -18.93
CA GLU A 771 13.16 38.72 -18.85
C GLU A 771 11.76 38.56 -18.26
N CYS A 772 11.56 39.06 -17.05
CA CYS A 772 10.23 39.18 -16.46
C CYS A 772 9.48 40.26 -17.26
N ASP A 773 9.25 39.95 -18.54
CA ASP A 773 8.38 40.68 -19.42
C ASP A 773 6.94 40.32 -19.02
N HIS A 774 5.98 41.10 -19.49
CA HIS A 774 4.56 40.96 -19.13
C HIS A 774 3.98 39.56 -19.38
N ASP A 775 4.69 38.67 -20.09
CA ASP A 775 4.29 37.31 -20.43
C ASP A 775 3.99 36.37 -19.25
N TYR A 776 4.52 36.66 -18.06
CA TYR A 776 4.24 35.92 -16.83
C TYR A 776 3.61 36.80 -15.74
N SER A 777 2.89 37.86 -16.11
CA SER A 777 2.08 38.65 -15.15
C SER A 777 1.12 37.76 -14.34
N TRP A 778 0.53 38.29 -13.27
CA TRP A 778 -0.31 37.48 -12.37
C TRP A 778 -1.41 36.68 -13.11
N ASP A 779 -2.10 37.30 -14.06
CA ASP A 779 -3.13 36.66 -14.90
C ASP A 779 -2.58 35.59 -15.86
N ARG A 780 -1.28 35.64 -16.15
CA ARG A 780 -0.56 34.72 -17.03
C ARG A 780 0.38 33.77 -16.28
N ARG A 781 0.30 33.74 -14.95
CA ARG A 781 1.13 32.89 -14.09
C ARG A 781 1.04 31.41 -14.47
N VAL A 782 2.13 30.69 -14.21
CA VAL A 782 2.16 29.23 -14.38
C VAL A 782 2.00 28.58 -13.02
N GLU A 783 1.08 27.63 -12.92
CA GLU A 783 0.80 26.93 -11.68
C GLU A 783 1.22 25.46 -11.80
N PHE A 784 2.12 25.04 -10.92
CA PHE A 784 2.62 23.68 -10.85
C PHE A 784 1.95 22.95 -9.69
N SER A 785 1.23 21.87 -9.96
CA SER A 785 0.76 20.98 -8.89
C SER A 785 1.96 20.28 -8.23
N THR A 786 1.96 20.15 -6.90
CA THR A 786 2.97 19.31 -6.20
C THR A 786 2.69 17.81 -6.37
N THR A 787 1.71 17.45 -7.18
CA THR A 787 1.54 16.09 -7.72
C THR A 787 2.29 15.87 -9.03
N ASP A 788 2.89 16.91 -9.62
CA ASP A 788 3.61 16.85 -10.90
C ASP A 788 5.11 17.11 -10.69
N THR A 789 5.94 16.62 -11.62
CA THR A 789 7.41 16.76 -11.55
C THR A 789 7.86 18.20 -11.32
N GLY A 790 7.34 19.16 -12.08
CA GLY A 790 7.72 20.58 -11.95
C GLY A 790 7.42 21.16 -10.58
N GLY A 791 6.26 20.84 -9.99
CA GLY A 791 5.90 21.32 -8.65
C GLY A 791 6.76 20.71 -7.55
N LEU A 792 7.11 19.42 -7.67
CA LEU A 792 7.99 18.70 -6.74
C LEU A 792 9.42 19.26 -6.79
N VAL A 793 9.95 19.51 -7.98
CA VAL A 793 11.28 20.10 -8.18
C VAL A 793 11.34 21.52 -7.59
N LEU A 794 10.32 22.35 -7.85
CA LEU A 794 10.25 23.70 -7.29
C LEU A 794 10.08 23.69 -5.77
N LEU A 795 9.33 22.74 -5.22
CA LEU A 795 9.23 22.51 -3.78
C LEU A 795 10.59 22.12 -3.17
N ALA A 796 11.39 21.30 -3.85
CA ALA A 796 12.70 20.88 -3.38
C ALA A 796 13.78 21.95 -3.52
N SER A 797 13.57 22.95 -4.38
CA SER A 797 14.52 24.03 -4.67
C SER A 797 14.99 24.77 -3.41
N PRO A 798 16.13 25.47 -3.45
CA PRO A 798 16.56 26.35 -2.36
C PRO A 798 15.48 27.31 -1.86
N ASN A 799 14.61 27.80 -2.74
CA ASN A 799 13.52 28.71 -2.40
C ASN A 799 12.25 27.99 -1.91
N GLY A 800 11.99 26.75 -2.34
CA GLY A 800 10.82 25.98 -1.90
C GLY A 800 11.02 25.17 -0.61
N ARG A 801 12.23 24.61 -0.41
CA ARG A 801 12.50 23.70 0.73
C ARG A 801 12.25 24.35 2.08
N GLY A 802 12.46 25.67 2.17
CA GLY A 802 12.19 26.44 3.39
C GLY A 802 10.71 26.42 3.75
N ALA A 803 9.82 26.53 2.76
CA ALA A 803 8.38 26.45 2.96
C ALA A 803 7.94 25.05 3.40
N ALA A 804 8.57 24.00 2.86
CA ALA A 804 8.34 22.63 3.32
C ALA A 804 8.76 22.43 4.79
N HIS A 805 9.97 22.88 5.15
CA HIS A 805 10.46 22.82 6.53
C HIS A 805 9.59 23.64 7.50
N LEU A 806 9.06 24.79 7.08
CA LEU A 806 8.16 25.60 7.88
C LEU A 806 6.91 24.81 8.30
N LEU A 807 6.31 24.03 7.40
CA LEU A 807 5.15 23.19 7.73
C LEU A 807 5.55 21.93 8.49
N LEU A 808 6.70 21.35 8.14
CA LEU A 808 7.20 20.09 8.70
C LEU A 808 7.65 20.20 10.15
N GLU A 809 8.36 21.27 10.52
CA GLU A 809 8.96 21.46 11.85
C GLU A 809 8.11 22.31 12.81
N HIS A 810 6.92 22.75 12.37
CA HIS A 810 5.99 23.56 13.19
C HIS A 810 4.56 23.02 13.12
N LYS A 811 4.43 21.68 13.10
CA LYS A 811 3.15 20.96 13.01
C LYS A 811 2.22 21.27 14.18
N ALA A 812 2.75 21.58 15.37
CA ALA A 812 1.93 22.00 16.51
C ALA A 812 1.11 23.27 16.21
N THR A 813 1.59 24.14 15.32
CA THR A 813 0.86 25.35 14.90
C THR A 813 0.05 25.13 13.63
N PHE A 814 0.64 24.56 12.58
CA PHE A 814 -0.01 24.48 11.26
C PHE A 814 -0.88 23.24 11.06
N GLY A 815 -0.73 22.23 11.92
CA GLY A 815 -1.46 20.96 11.87
C GLY A 815 -0.63 19.82 11.27
N ASP A 816 -0.92 18.60 11.72
CA ASP A 816 -0.17 17.39 11.35
C ASP A 816 -0.16 17.10 9.84
N LYS A 817 -1.13 17.60 9.08
CA LYS A 817 -1.29 17.29 7.65
C LYS A 817 -1.18 18.52 6.75
N ALA A 818 -0.64 19.63 7.26
CA ALA A 818 -0.41 20.80 6.43
C ALA A 818 0.63 20.48 5.33
N THR A 819 0.25 20.64 4.07
CA THR A 819 1.14 20.42 2.91
C THR A 819 1.13 21.63 1.98
N ILE A 820 2.05 21.66 1.01
CA ILE A 820 1.97 22.57 -0.13
C ILE A 820 1.28 21.83 -1.28
N GLY A 821 0.16 22.34 -1.75
CA GLY A 821 -0.63 21.72 -2.82
C GLY A 821 -0.19 22.16 -4.23
N LYS A 822 0.35 23.37 -4.34
CA LYS A 822 0.65 24.01 -5.61
C LYS A 822 1.71 25.09 -5.45
N VAL A 823 2.50 25.31 -6.50
CA VAL A 823 3.47 26.41 -6.60
C VAL A 823 3.09 27.28 -7.80
N SER A 824 2.81 28.55 -7.58
CA SER A 824 2.57 29.52 -8.66
C SER A 824 3.86 30.29 -8.95
N PHE A 825 4.27 30.31 -10.21
CA PHE A 825 5.32 31.17 -10.72
C PHE A 825 4.71 32.34 -11.49
N PHE A 826 5.15 33.56 -11.17
CA PHE A 826 4.76 34.78 -11.86
C PHE A 826 5.86 35.84 -11.75
N CYS A 827 5.77 36.82 -12.63
CA CYS A 827 6.58 38.03 -12.61
C CYS A 827 5.77 39.19 -12.05
N SER A 828 6.41 40.01 -11.21
CA SER A 828 5.92 41.33 -10.79
C SER A 828 6.91 42.40 -11.24
N GLY A 829 6.41 43.59 -11.59
CA GLY A 829 7.21 44.62 -12.26
C GLY A 829 7.88 44.14 -13.55
N ASP A 830 8.96 44.82 -13.92
CA ASP A 830 9.73 44.54 -15.14
C ASP A 830 10.82 43.46 -14.95
N TRP A 831 11.05 42.95 -13.72
CA TRP A 831 12.17 42.03 -13.45
C TRP A 831 11.97 41.01 -12.31
N GLU A 832 10.91 41.09 -11.49
CA GLU A 832 10.85 40.28 -10.26
C GLU A 832 10.23 38.90 -10.49
N GLN A 833 11.03 37.85 -10.38
CA GLN A 833 10.55 36.47 -10.37
C GLN A 833 10.02 36.09 -8.98
N ASN A 834 8.83 35.49 -8.93
CA ASN A 834 8.16 35.11 -7.68
C ASN A 834 7.73 33.65 -7.68
N LEU A 835 7.84 33.00 -6.51
CA LEU A 835 7.25 31.70 -6.23
C LEU A 835 6.28 31.80 -5.05
N LEU A 836 5.01 31.48 -5.29
CA LEU A 836 3.96 31.45 -4.28
C LEU A 836 3.54 30.01 -4.01
N PHE A 837 3.79 29.55 -2.78
CA PHE A 837 3.46 28.22 -2.31
C PHE A 837 2.10 28.24 -1.60
N HIS A 838 1.15 27.45 -2.09
CA HIS A 838 -0.22 27.37 -1.58
C HIS A 838 -0.31 26.29 -0.50
N VAL A 839 -0.67 26.67 0.72
CA VAL A 839 -0.73 25.79 1.90
C VAL A 839 -2.13 25.18 2.06
N TYR A 840 -2.16 23.86 2.23
CA TYR A 840 -3.36 23.04 2.34
C TYR A 840 -3.39 22.40 3.74
N PRO A 841 -4.25 22.86 4.67
CA PRO A 841 -4.18 22.48 6.08
C PRO A 841 -4.54 21.02 6.39
N ASN A 842 -5.19 20.30 5.46
CA ASN A 842 -5.60 18.90 5.65
C ASN A 842 -4.97 17.92 4.63
N GLY A 843 -3.92 18.36 3.92
CA GLY A 843 -3.35 17.62 2.79
C GLY A 843 -4.06 17.94 1.47
N ILE A 844 -3.55 17.35 0.38
CA ILE A 844 -4.18 17.34 -0.96
C ILE A 844 -5.27 16.27 -1.00
#